data_AF-A0A5C0ZEK5-F1
#
_entry.id   AF-A0A5C0ZEK5-F1
#
_cell.length_a   1.000
_cell.length_b   1.000
_cell.length_c   1.000
_cell.angle_alpha   90.00
_cell.angle_beta   90.00
_cell.angle_gamma   90.00
#
_symmetry.space_group_name_H-M   'P 1'
#
loop_
_entity.id
_entity.type
_entity.pdbx_description
1 polymer ?
#
loop_
_entity_poly.entity_id
_entity_poly.type
_entity_poly.pdbx_seq_one_letter_code
_entity_poly.pdbx_strand_id
1 'polypeptide(L)'
;MILEFAINGKKQGPFYVGYTPAQCTLRLSDGVPGGLPVTIVLSNNDPLTGGQLVFYPDLSSPVSETLTLQVPGDGATVSYYIAGKPDVPSTQYNDAAINFKHNDQSVRIIKFTVRVRKNANSLTTIERDKFLNAFVNVLLSGNYQSFLDMHNEAANSQIHNRAAFLPWHRMYLLDLERHLHEFDKSVMIPYWDFQAPAPNVFTLDFMGVPTSSTVGELQFSVNNPLNNWYINNLPPLARIPRFNAQQSRANVEARSTTLGRLPGFRQFASMEGNPHGSAHTSFTGPVNFAPTAPRDPLFFMIHANVDRIWAEWQSLGTGNTLYDSTNINAYSPETNRSPNPRIGDYLDDTMWPWNGVTGGQRPPTAPGGPFIASVFTNYPGPTPKVIDTIDYQGRLTNKSLYFDYDAIHFVNTVVPQNISAMSTEKAGAAESLKADIKKAKDQNRRALESFLKSTDTNDLMAFLNNMDMLTDPESIKKAIEILRNRKNETGIRVLALVKLLEAISLDENLIKYVLSLLTDKREPLDLRKEALRTIETMSFTSPVFPALQPEIIQAFRGLINDYDHEIRRDAIAYLAKSNDEFLQRTLINGLQNHEEAVVSEEMAVHFLGYDIHAGIYPLLQKIVKTSSNDNSRAEALYLLAGDPQAKELSRSVFSDRKELFDVRKNSLLALKQQSPEDFLELAQKAVLDGDESENIRAISFNVLSHHWAVSGKPDEKFLDQVKKDLPNLPKELAAGITSFLENRDEEPER
;
A
#
# COMPACT_ATOMS: atom_id res chain seq x y z
N MET A 1 -16.66 39.85 21.17
CA MET A 1 -15.39 39.15 21.48
C MET A 1 -15.00 38.34 20.26
N ILE A 2 -13.87 38.65 19.61
CA ILE A 2 -13.41 37.90 18.43
C ILE A 2 -12.19 37.09 18.85
N LEU A 3 -12.33 35.77 18.88
CA LEU A 3 -11.22 34.85 19.15
C LEU A 3 -10.45 34.60 17.86
N GLU A 4 -9.13 34.78 17.85
CA GLU A 4 -8.26 34.25 16.81
C GLU A 4 -7.68 32.92 17.27
N PHE A 5 -7.87 31.88 16.45
CA PHE A 5 -7.32 30.55 16.64
C PHE A 5 -6.28 30.29 15.57
N ALA A 6 -5.19 29.63 15.93
CA ALA A 6 -4.30 29.02 14.96
C ALA A 6 -3.78 27.68 15.43
N ILE A 7 -3.61 26.74 14.51
CA ILE A 7 -2.98 25.42 14.71
C ILE A 7 -1.72 25.34 13.84
N ASN A 8 -0.58 25.03 14.45
CA ASN A 8 0.74 25.07 13.79
C ASN A 8 0.97 26.40 13.03
N GLY A 9 0.50 27.51 13.58
CA GLY A 9 0.58 28.84 12.95
C GLY A 9 -0.47 29.12 11.84
N LYS A 10 -1.31 28.15 11.46
CA LYS A 10 -2.37 28.34 10.45
C LYS A 10 -3.67 28.82 11.09
N LYS A 11 -4.16 29.97 10.61
CA LYS A 11 -5.38 30.64 11.12
C LYS A 11 -6.68 30.23 10.42
N GLN A 12 -6.57 29.64 9.24
CA GLN A 12 -7.71 29.26 8.40
C GLN A 12 -7.57 27.81 7.97
N GLY A 13 -8.74 27.18 7.80
CA GLY A 13 -8.87 25.77 7.50
C GLY A 13 -8.65 25.43 6.03
N PRO A 14 -8.71 24.12 5.69
CA PRO A 14 -9.22 23.05 6.55
C PRO A 14 -8.25 22.61 7.67
N PHE A 15 -8.79 22.15 8.81
CA PHE A 15 -8.00 21.76 9.98
C PHE A 15 -8.05 20.25 10.23
N TYR A 16 -6.89 19.68 10.53
CA TYR A 16 -6.74 18.25 10.73
C TYR A 16 -5.80 17.98 11.89
N VAL A 17 -6.05 16.87 12.57
CA VAL A 17 -5.20 16.35 13.63
C VAL A 17 -5.13 14.83 13.51
N GLY A 18 -4.03 14.26 13.93
CA GLY A 18 -3.94 12.83 14.22
C GLY A 18 -4.04 12.61 15.72
N TYR A 19 -3.52 11.49 16.20
CA TYR A 19 -3.34 11.23 17.63
C TYR A 19 -2.11 11.93 18.21
N THR A 20 -1.22 12.44 17.37
CA THR A 20 -0.12 13.30 17.77
C THR A 20 -0.62 14.71 18.13
N PRO A 21 -0.30 15.25 19.32
CA PRO A 21 -0.70 16.59 19.72
C PRO A 21 -0.14 17.69 18.80
N ALA A 22 -1.03 18.53 18.28
CA ALA A 22 -0.72 19.69 17.47
C ALA A 22 -0.78 20.97 18.31
N GLN A 23 0.22 21.83 18.18
CA GLN A 23 0.26 23.09 18.92
C GLN A 23 -0.81 24.05 18.40
N CYS A 24 -1.61 24.56 19.31
CA CYS A 24 -2.65 25.55 19.08
C CYS A 24 -2.35 26.85 19.82
N THR A 25 -2.88 27.94 19.28
CA THR A 25 -2.81 29.26 19.87
C THR A 25 -4.18 29.92 19.85
N LEU A 26 -4.48 30.69 20.90
CA LEU A 26 -5.71 31.44 21.05
C LEU A 26 -5.39 32.86 21.56
N ARG A 27 -6.01 33.88 20.95
CA ARG A 27 -5.94 35.27 21.43
C ARG A 27 -7.22 36.03 21.14
N LEU A 28 -7.36 37.21 21.75
CA LEU A 28 -8.45 38.14 21.47
C LEU A 28 -7.99 39.16 20.41
N SER A 29 -8.71 39.23 19.28
CA SER A 29 -8.32 40.03 18.10
C SER A 29 -8.27 41.53 18.42
N ASP A 30 -9.26 42.02 19.17
CA ASP A 30 -9.46 43.45 19.44
C ASP A 30 -9.17 43.82 20.91
N GLY A 31 -8.60 42.90 21.68
CA GLY A 31 -8.51 43.01 23.14
C GLY A 31 -9.89 43.12 23.81
N VAL A 32 -9.91 43.43 25.12
CA VAL A 32 -11.12 43.69 25.91
C VAL A 32 -10.94 45.01 26.64
N PRO A 33 -11.96 45.88 26.73
CA PRO A 33 -11.91 47.09 27.54
C PRO A 33 -11.46 46.79 28.98
N GLY A 34 -10.37 47.40 29.42
CA GLY A 34 -9.78 47.18 30.75
C GLY A 34 -8.74 46.05 30.85
N GLY A 35 -8.48 45.31 29.77
CA GLY A 35 -7.38 44.32 29.68
C GLY A 35 -7.53 43.09 30.58
N LEU A 36 -8.68 42.89 31.22
CA LEU A 36 -8.93 41.76 32.11
C LEU A 36 -8.92 40.44 31.31
N PRO A 37 -8.29 39.37 31.83
CA PRO A 37 -8.33 38.05 31.22
C PRO A 37 -9.77 37.52 31.08
N VAL A 38 -10.01 36.80 29.99
CA VAL A 38 -11.29 36.14 29.70
C VAL A 38 -11.11 34.63 29.85
N THR A 39 -11.95 34.02 30.69
CA THR A 39 -12.03 32.56 30.79
C THR A 39 -12.74 32.00 29.56
N ILE A 40 -12.06 31.13 28.82
CA ILE A 40 -12.61 30.36 27.70
C ILE A 40 -12.51 28.87 28.00
N VAL A 41 -13.63 28.15 27.92
CA VAL A 41 -13.70 26.70 28.08
C VAL A 41 -13.81 26.05 26.72
N LEU A 42 -12.92 25.10 26.43
CA LEU A 42 -12.92 24.29 25.23
C LEU A 42 -13.54 22.93 25.55
N SER A 43 -14.45 22.47 24.70
CA SER A 43 -14.99 21.11 24.72
C SER A 43 -15.29 20.65 23.31
N ASN A 44 -15.49 19.34 23.11
CA ASN A 44 -16.14 18.87 21.88
C ASN A 44 -17.54 19.51 21.73
N ASN A 45 -17.93 19.86 20.51
CA ASN A 45 -19.20 20.55 20.25
C ASN A 45 -20.42 19.62 20.38
N ASP A 46 -20.32 18.41 19.86
CA ASP A 46 -21.29 17.33 20.04
C ASP A 46 -20.51 16.03 20.30
N PRO A 47 -20.41 15.56 21.55
CA PRO A 47 -19.57 14.40 21.89
C PRO A 47 -20.19 13.07 21.45
N LEU A 48 -21.33 13.04 20.75
CA LEU A 48 -21.98 11.79 20.34
C LEU A 48 -21.99 11.58 18.81
N THR A 49 -21.56 12.55 18.01
CA THR A 49 -21.53 12.44 16.54
C THR A 49 -20.15 12.82 15.99
N GLY A 50 -19.55 11.95 15.17
CA GLY A 50 -18.26 12.20 14.49
C GLY A 50 -16.99 11.96 15.31
N GLY A 51 -15.85 12.42 14.79
CA GLY A 51 -14.56 12.32 15.46
C GLY A 51 -14.47 13.19 16.72
N GLN A 52 -13.65 12.79 17.68
CA GLN A 52 -13.48 13.53 18.95
C GLN A 52 -12.07 14.07 19.13
N LEU A 53 -11.95 15.13 19.93
CA LEU A 53 -10.69 15.78 20.26
C LEU A 53 -10.41 15.69 21.76
N VAL A 54 -9.13 15.71 22.11
CA VAL A 54 -8.62 15.85 23.47
C VAL A 54 -7.65 17.02 23.54
N PHE A 55 -7.48 17.56 24.75
CA PHE A 55 -6.78 18.82 25.00
C PHE A 55 -5.65 18.63 26.00
N TYR A 56 -4.57 19.38 25.79
CA TYR A 56 -3.42 19.45 26.69
C TYR A 56 -3.13 20.93 26.98
N PRO A 57 -3.10 21.37 28.24
CA PRO A 57 -2.58 22.70 28.59
C PRO A 57 -1.16 22.91 28.06
N ASP A 58 -0.33 21.88 28.23
CA ASP A 58 1.02 21.73 27.72
C ASP A 58 1.32 20.22 27.65
N LEU A 59 2.39 19.82 26.96
CA LEU A 59 2.67 18.39 26.77
C LEU A 59 2.98 17.67 28.09
N SER A 60 3.48 18.35 29.13
CA SER A 60 3.72 17.78 30.47
C SER A 60 2.49 17.72 31.38
N SER A 61 1.34 18.19 30.90
CA SER A 61 0.07 18.09 31.61
C SER A 61 -0.69 16.81 31.21
N PRO A 62 -1.53 16.26 32.11
CA PRO A 62 -2.47 15.20 31.75
C PRO A 62 -3.42 15.64 30.63
N VAL A 63 -3.78 14.69 29.77
CA VAL A 63 -4.81 14.88 28.73
C VAL A 63 -6.19 15.05 29.37
N SER A 64 -7.05 15.90 28.77
CA SER A 64 -8.42 16.13 29.22
C SER A 64 -9.40 16.24 28.05
N GLU A 65 -10.68 15.95 28.28
CA GLU A 65 -11.76 16.18 27.30
C GLU A 65 -12.29 17.62 27.29
N THR A 66 -11.89 18.42 28.29
CA THR A 66 -12.17 19.85 28.36
C THR A 66 -10.92 20.61 28.78
N LEU A 67 -10.79 21.86 28.34
CA LEU A 67 -9.67 22.73 28.72
C LEU A 67 -10.16 24.14 29.03
N THR A 68 -9.82 24.63 30.22
CA THR A 68 -10.10 26.01 30.62
C THR A 68 -8.85 26.86 30.40
N LEU A 69 -8.96 27.88 29.55
CA LEU A 69 -7.90 28.83 29.25
C LEU A 69 -8.21 30.21 29.84
N GLN A 70 -7.20 30.84 30.43
CA GLN A 70 -7.24 32.26 30.79
C GLN A 70 -6.64 33.07 29.63
N VAL A 71 -7.47 33.60 28.74
CA VAL A 71 -7.03 34.34 27.56
C VAL A 71 -6.80 35.80 27.94
N PRO A 72 -5.58 36.35 27.79
CA PRO A 72 -5.28 37.73 28.16
C PRO A 72 -6.15 38.75 27.41
N GLY A 73 -6.70 39.73 28.15
CA GLY A 73 -7.54 40.80 27.59
C GLY A 73 -6.76 41.84 26.78
N ASP A 74 -5.43 41.83 26.85
CA ASP A 74 -4.52 42.71 26.10
C ASP A 74 -4.20 42.21 24.67
N GLY A 75 -4.76 41.04 24.29
CA GLY A 75 -4.53 40.43 22.97
C GLY A 75 -3.29 39.53 22.90
N ALA A 76 -2.62 39.26 24.02
CA ALA A 76 -1.54 38.28 24.07
C ALA A 76 -2.05 36.85 23.80
N THR A 77 -1.17 36.03 23.24
CA THR A 77 -1.47 34.66 22.82
C THR A 77 -1.24 33.66 23.93
N VAL A 78 -2.21 32.75 24.12
CA VAL A 78 -2.07 31.53 24.92
C VAL A 78 -1.79 30.36 24.00
N SER A 79 -0.85 29.49 24.38
CA SER A 79 -0.56 28.23 23.68
C SER A 79 -1.13 27.05 24.45
N TYR A 80 -1.57 26.03 23.72
CA TYR A 80 -2.04 24.74 24.22
C TYR A 80 -1.89 23.70 23.12
N TYR A 81 -2.24 22.44 23.35
CA TYR A 81 -2.21 21.41 22.31
C TYR A 81 -3.55 20.69 22.22
N ILE A 82 -3.85 20.20 21.02
CA ILE A 82 -5.00 19.34 20.76
C ILE A 82 -4.54 18.08 20.03
N ALA A 83 -5.23 16.96 20.26
CA ALA A 83 -5.08 15.74 19.47
C ALA A 83 -6.45 15.14 19.19
N GLY A 84 -6.52 14.21 18.25
CA GLY A 84 -7.64 13.30 18.11
C GLY A 84 -7.77 12.43 19.35
N LYS A 85 -9.00 12.22 19.82
CA LYS A 85 -9.29 11.25 20.86
C LYS A 85 -9.07 9.85 20.27
N PRO A 86 -8.24 9.01 20.91
CA PRO A 86 -8.01 7.67 20.42
C PRO A 86 -9.30 6.85 20.33
N ASP A 87 -9.33 5.92 19.37
CA ASP A 87 -10.45 5.02 19.06
C ASP A 87 -11.74 5.73 18.59
N VAL A 88 -11.75 7.07 18.49
CA VAL A 88 -12.86 7.88 17.95
C VAL A 88 -12.39 8.84 16.83
N PRO A 89 -11.73 8.33 15.77
CA PRO A 89 -11.32 9.14 14.63
C PRO A 89 -12.53 9.60 13.81
N SER A 90 -12.32 10.58 12.93
CA SER A 90 -13.34 11.02 11.99
C SER A 90 -13.73 9.90 11.02
N THR A 91 -14.98 9.94 10.60
CA THR A 91 -15.55 9.09 9.53
C THR A 91 -16.03 9.94 8.35
N GLN A 92 -16.22 11.24 8.55
CA GLN A 92 -16.54 12.23 7.53
C GLN A 92 -15.65 13.47 7.66
N TYR A 93 -15.59 14.26 6.58
CA TYR A 93 -14.85 15.51 6.58
C TYR A 93 -15.50 16.52 7.53
N ASN A 94 -14.69 17.17 8.37
CA ASN A 94 -15.11 18.19 9.32
C ASN A 94 -16.17 17.73 10.34
N ASP A 95 -16.19 16.44 10.68
CA ASP A 95 -17.13 15.85 11.64
C ASP A 95 -16.69 15.98 13.12
N ALA A 96 -15.46 16.42 13.38
CA ALA A 96 -14.98 16.75 14.72
C ALA A 96 -15.03 18.27 14.92
N ALA A 97 -15.26 18.75 16.15
CA ALA A 97 -15.30 20.20 16.40
C ALA A 97 -14.98 20.60 17.85
N ILE A 98 -14.25 21.71 18.00
CA ILE A 98 -14.06 22.40 19.28
C ILE A 98 -15.12 23.51 19.40
N ASN A 99 -15.86 23.48 20.50
CA ASN A 99 -16.71 24.58 20.93
C ASN A 99 -15.99 25.41 21.99
N PHE A 100 -15.70 26.66 21.67
CA PHE A 100 -15.13 27.64 22.58
C PHE A 100 -16.29 28.34 23.29
N LYS A 101 -16.32 28.26 24.62
CA LYS A 101 -17.40 28.79 25.47
C LYS A 101 -16.89 29.87 26.41
N HIS A 102 -17.68 30.93 26.56
CA HIS A 102 -17.49 31.96 27.58
C HIS A 102 -18.79 32.09 28.39
N ASN A 103 -18.73 32.00 29.72
CA ASN A 103 -19.91 31.98 30.60
C ASN A 103 -20.97 30.97 30.12
N ASP A 104 -20.54 29.75 29.79
CA ASP A 104 -21.34 28.66 29.22
C ASP A 104 -22.02 28.92 27.86
N GLN A 105 -21.80 30.09 27.26
CA GLN A 105 -22.29 30.42 25.92
C GLN A 105 -21.24 30.11 24.85
N SER A 106 -21.64 29.44 23.77
CA SER A 106 -20.76 29.21 22.62
C SER A 106 -20.41 30.53 21.95
N VAL A 107 -19.11 30.82 21.85
CA VAL A 107 -18.59 32.02 21.20
C VAL A 107 -17.91 31.73 19.86
N ARG A 108 -17.44 30.49 19.65
CA ARG A 108 -16.86 30.03 18.38
C ARG A 108 -16.90 28.51 18.29
N ILE A 109 -17.15 27.98 17.09
CA ILE A 109 -16.98 26.56 16.78
C ILE A 109 -15.94 26.45 15.66
N ILE A 110 -14.98 25.55 15.82
CA ILE A 110 -13.98 25.24 14.80
C ILE A 110 -14.05 23.76 14.50
N LYS A 111 -14.25 23.42 13.22
CA LYS A 111 -14.34 22.04 12.75
C LYS A 111 -12.96 21.50 12.39
N PHE A 112 -12.80 20.19 12.56
CA PHE A 112 -11.59 19.42 12.34
C PHE A 112 -11.95 18.08 11.70
N THR A 113 -10.96 17.44 11.08
CA THR A 113 -11.01 16.01 10.75
C THR A 113 -9.87 15.30 11.48
N VAL A 114 -10.20 14.28 12.27
CA VAL A 114 -9.26 13.41 12.97
C VAL A 114 -8.85 12.28 12.04
N ARG A 115 -7.62 12.32 11.52
CA ARG A 115 -7.11 11.38 10.52
C ARG A 115 -6.10 10.42 11.11
N VAL A 116 -6.30 9.13 10.83
CA VAL A 116 -5.37 8.04 11.13
C VAL A 116 -5.41 7.04 9.99
N ARG A 117 -4.28 6.37 9.73
CA ARG A 117 -4.26 5.18 8.86
C ARG A 117 -4.96 4.05 9.61
N LYS A 118 -6.00 3.49 8.97
CA LYS A 118 -6.85 2.44 9.55
C LYS A 118 -6.57 1.08 8.94
N ASN A 119 -6.93 0.02 9.66
CA ASN A 119 -6.94 -1.32 9.07
C ASN A 119 -7.94 -1.36 7.91
N ALA A 120 -7.46 -1.78 6.74
CA ALA A 120 -8.24 -1.98 5.54
C ALA A 120 -9.47 -2.87 5.75
N ASN A 121 -9.39 -3.85 6.65
CA ASN A 121 -10.50 -4.74 6.99
C ASN A 121 -11.66 -4.05 7.72
N SER A 122 -11.40 -2.94 8.39
CA SER A 122 -12.37 -2.24 9.24
C SER A 122 -12.81 -0.89 8.67
N LEU A 123 -12.42 -0.58 7.43
CA LEU A 123 -12.93 0.59 6.75
C LEU A 123 -14.45 0.48 6.58
N THR A 124 -15.13 1.59 6.80
CA THR A 124 -16.50 1.75 6.31
C THR A 124 -16.50 1.83 4.79
N THR A 125 -17.66 1.57 4.18
CA THR A 125 -17.87 1.71 2.73
C THR A 125 -17.49 3.12 2.24
N ILE A 126 -17.83 4.16 3.00
CA ILE A 126 -17.54 5.56 2.67
C ILE A 126 -16.02 5.81 2.64
N GLU A 127 -15.29 5.37 3.66
CA GLU A 127 -13.84 5.55 3.73
C GLU A 127 -13.11 4.80 2.61
N ARG A 128 -13.54 3.58 2.34
CA ARG A 128 -13.02 2.77 1.23
C ARG A 128 -13.23 3.49 -0.10
N ASP A 129 -14.44 3.95 -0.38
CA ASP A 129 -14.79 4.56 -1.66
C ASP A 129 -14.06 5.89 -1.85
N LYS A 130 -13.91 6.71 -0.80
CA LYS A 130 -13.09 7.94 -0.83
C LYS A 130 -11.62 7.63 -1.15
N PHE A 131 -11.04 6.61 -0.51
CA PHE A 131 -9.67 6.17 -0.80
C PHE A 131 -9.52 5.72 -2.26
N LEU A 132 -10.40 4.85 -2.75
CA LEU A 132 -10.32 4.33 -4.12
C LEU A 132 -10.47 5.43 -5.18
N ASN A 133 -11.41 6.37 -4.98
CA ASN A 133 -11.60 7.51 -5.87
C ASN A 133 -10.37 8.43 -5.90
N ALA A 134 -9.84 8.81 -4.73
CA ALA A 134 -8.64 9.65 -4.65
C ALA A 134 -7.44 8.95 -5.30
N PHE A 135 -7.29 7.64 -5.10
CA PHE A 135 -6.16 6.89 -5.61
C PHE A 135 -6.18 6.76 -7.14
N VAL A 136 -7.33 6.45 -7.73
CA VAL A 136 -7.49 6.42 -9.18
C VAL A 136 -7.30 7.81 -9.80
N ASN A 137 -7.72 8.88 -9.13
CA ASN A 137 -7.49 10.23 -9.62
C ASN A 137 -5.99 10.62 -9.62
N VAL A 138 -5.20 10.14 -8.65
CA VAL A 138 -3.72 10.28 -8.71
C VAL A 138 -3.16 9.56 -9.93
N LEU A 139 -3.63 8.35 -10.26
CA LEU A 139 -3.25 7.66 -11.50
C LEU A 139 -3.58 8.48 -12.74
N LEU A 140 -4.83 8.92 -12.85
CA LEU A 140 -5.34 9.59 -14.04
C LEU A 140 -4.75 10.99 -14.23
N SER A 141 -4.30 11.66 -13.16
CA SER A 141 -3.59 12.94 -13.24
C SER A 141 -2.20 12.83 -13.90
N GLY A 142 -1.68 11.61 -14.05
CA GLY A 142 -0.31 11.35 -14.52
C GLY A 142 0.74 11.36 -13.40
N ASN A 143 0.41 11.87 -12.20
CA ASN A 143 1.33 11.93 -11.08
C ASN A 143 1.78 10.53 -10.61
N TYR A 144 0.98 9.49 -10.82
CA TYR A 144 1.35 8.14 -10.42
C TYR A 144 2.53 7.56 -11.20
N GLN A 145 2.81 8.04 -12.41
CA GLN A 145 3.95 7.52 -13.19
C GLN A 145 5.27 7.75 -12.46
N SER A 146 5.45 8.89 -11.77
CA SER A 146 6.66 9.11 -11.01
C SER A 146 6.82 8.08 -9.89
N PHE A 147 5.75 7.69 -9.21
CA PHE A 147 5.77 6.65 -8.17
C PHE A 147 6.27 5.31 -8.74
N LEU A 148 5.78 4.91 -9.91
CA LEU A 148 6.31 3.72 -10.59
C LEU A 148 7.82 3.84 -10.90
N ASP A 149 8.27 5.01 -11.36
CA ASP A 149 9.67 5.26 -11.68
C ASP A 149 10.57 5.34 -10.43
N MET A 150 10.03 5.71 -9.26
CA MET A 150 10.75 5.72 -7.98
C MET A 150 11.12 4.32 -7.49
N HIS A 151 10.47 3.27 -8.02
CA HIS A 151 10.60 1.89 -7.52
C HIS A 151 10.86 0.89 -8.66
N ASN A 152 11.39 1.36 -9.80
CA ASN A 152 11.74 0.48 -10.92
C ASN A 152 13.05 -0.29 -10.65
N GLU A 153 13.46 -1.12 -11.62
CA GLU A 153 14.68 -1.95 -11.50
C GLU A 153 15.94 -1.12 -11.21
N ALA A 154 16.10 0.03 -11.88
CA ALA A 154 17.25 0.91 -11.66
C ALA A 154 17.28 1.49 -10.24
N ALA A 155 16.12 1.70 -9.63
CA ALA A 155 15.94 2.21 -8.28
C ALA A 155 16.07 1.14 -7.19
N ASN A 156 15.91 -0.15 -7.52
CA ASN A 156 15.82 -1.25 -6.55
C ASN A 156 16.97 -1.26 -5.52
N SER A 157 18.21 -1.08 -5.98
CA SER A 157 19.42 -1.01 -5.13
C SER A 157 19.49 0.22 -4.21
N GLN A 158 18.64 1.23 -4.42
CA GLN A 158 18.60 2.45 -3.62
C GLN A 158 17.74 2.29 -2.36
N ILE A 159 16.82 1.35 -2.38
CA ILE A 159 15.74 1.24 -1.38
C ILE A 159 15.73 -0.11 -0.68
N HIS A 160 16.13 -1.18 -1.38
CA HIS A 160 16.07 -2.54 -0.85
C HIS A 160 17.40 -3.08 -0.37
N ASN A 161 17.37 -3.99 0.61
CA ASN A 161 18.52 -4.60 1.29
C ASN A 161 19.43 -3.57 1.97
N ARG A 162 18.80 -2.57 2.60
CA ARG A 162 19.44 -1.35 3.13
C ARG A 162 18.83 -0.91 4.45
N ALA A 163 19.62 -0.21 5.27
CA ALA A 163 19.10 0.37 6.52
C ALA A 163 18.00 1.40 6.26
N ALA A 164 18.04 2.10 5.12
CA ALA A 164 17.06 3.10 4.73
C ALA A 164 15.71 2.52 4.25
N PHE A 165 15.54 1.20 4.15
CA PHE A 165 14.29 0.58 3.67
C PHE A 165 13.04 1.13 4.37
N LEU A 166 13.02 1.11 5.72
CA LEU A 166 11.88 1.59 6.51
C LEU A 166 11.70 3.13 6.41
N PRO A 167 12.73 3.96 6.62
CA PRO A 167 12.66 5.41 6.38
C PRO A 167 12.14 5.80 5.00
N TRP A 168 12.66 5.16 3.95
CA TRP A 168 12.33 5.51 2.57
C TRP A 168 10.86 5.21 2.26
N HIS A 169 10.38 4.02 2.62
CA HIS A 169 8.99 3.64 2.36
C HIS A 169 8.00 4.47 3.20
N ARG A 170 8.37 4.90 4.42
CA ARG A 170 7.58 5.86 5.20
C ARG A 170 7.38 7.18 4.45
N MET A 171 8.45 7.71 3.84
CA MET A 171 8.35 8.92 3.03
C MET A 171 7.62 8.70 1.72
N TYR A 172 7.78 7.53 1.08
CA TYR A 172 7.08 7.16 -0.15
C TYR A 172 5.56 7.10 0.06
N LEU A 173 5.11 6.50 1.16
CA LEU A 173 3.70 6.51 1.57
C LEU A 173 3.20 7.93 1.83
N LEU A 174 3.98 8.73 2.57
CA LEU A 174 3.58 10.09 2.92
C LEU A 174 3.52 11.02 1.69
N ASP A 175 4.37 10.78 0.68
CA ASP A 175 4.34 11.52 -0.58
C ASP A 175 3.06 11.19 -1.37
N LEU A 176 2.73 9.90 -1.51
CA LEU A 176 1.48 9.48 -2.15
C LEU A 176 0.27 10.05 -1.40
N GLU A 177 0.27 9.96 -0.06
CA GLU A 177 -0.82 10.46 0.77
C GLU A 177 -1.04 11.97 0.60
N ARG A 178 0.02 12.76 0.39
CA ARG A 178 -0.09 14.19 0.08
C ARG A 178 -0.69 14.44 -1.30
N HIS A 179 -0.42 13.61 -2.30
CA HIS A 179 -1.10 13.67 -3.60
C HIS A 179 -2.57 13.23 -3.51
N LEU A 180 -2.91 12.25 -2.66
CA LEU A 180 -4.31 11.87 -2.42
C LEU A 180 -5.11 13.05 -1.85
N HIS A 181 -4.48 13.89 -1.00
CA HIS A 181 -5.11 15.08 -0.42
C HIS A 181 -5.42 16.18 -1.43
N GLU A 182 -4.88 16.13 -2.65
CA GLU A 182 -5.30 17.02 -3.74
C GLU A 182 -6.73 16.71 -4.20
N PHE A 183 -7.18 15.46 -4.04
CA PHE A 183 -8.51 15.00 -4.44
C PHE A 183 -9.48 14.83 -3.27
N ASP A 184 -9.04 14.26 -2.16
CA ASP A 184 -9.83 14.22 -0.92
C ASP A 184 -8.90 14.34 0.29
N LYS A 185 -9.02 15.47 0.99
CA LYS A 185 -8.16 15.80 2.14
C LYS A 185 -8.45 14.95 3.38
N SER A 186 -9.56 14.22 3.45
CA SER A 186 -9.91 13.32 4.54
C SER A 186 -9.24 11.94 4.43
N VAL A 187 -8.77 11.57 3.23
CA VAL A 187 -8.21 10.26 2.93
C VAL A 187 -6.86 10.03 3.63
N MET A 188 -6.67 8.83 4.15
CA MET A 188 -5.39 8.30 4.61
C MET A 188 -5.16 6.96 3.92
N ILE A 189 -3.90 6.58 3.68
CA ILE A 189 -3.60 5.26 3.11
C ILE A 189 -3.95 4.18 4.15
N PRO A 190 -4.88 3.25 3.88
CA PRO A 190 -5.17 2.17 4.80
C PRO A 190 -4.04 1.15 4.80
N TYR A 191 -3.86 0.45 5.92
CA TYR A 191 -2.91 -0.66 5.99
C TYR A 191 -3.64 -1.99 5.89
N TRP A 192 -3.07 -2.96 5.17
CA TRP A 192 -3.55 -4.33 5.20
C TRP A 192 -2.75 -5.14 6.22
N ASP A 193 -3.40 -5.54 7.32
CA ASP A 193 -2.77 -6.44 8.29
C ASP A 193 -2.62 -7.86 7.73
N PHE A 194 -1.54 -8.07 6.96
CA PHE A 194 -1.19 -9.36 6.37
C PHE A 194 -0.87 -10.45 7.42
N GLN A 195 -0.80 -10.11 8.72
CA GLN A 195 -0.60 -11.06 9.82
C GLN A 195 -1.95 -11.58 10.39
N ALA A 196 -3.08 -11.18 9.78
CA ALA A 196 -4.44 -11.61 10.13
C ALA A 196 -5.28 -11.97 8.87
N PRO A 197 -6.41 -12.69 9.02
CA PRO A 197 -7.38 -12.87 7.94
C PRO A 197 -7.94 -11.53 7.45
N ALA A 198 -8.23 -11.45 6.15
CA ALA A 198 -8.65 -10.24 5.44
C ALA A 198 -9.92 -10.42 4.60
N PRO A 199 -11.08 -10.77 5.21
CA PRO A 199 -12.32 -11.05 4.50
C PRO A 199 -12.90 -9.84 3.75
N ASN A 200 -12.55 -8.61 4.14
CA ASN A 200 -13.11 -7.39 3.55
C ASN A 200 -12.16 -6.72 2.53
N VAL A 201 -10.89 -7.14 2.47
CA VAL A 201 -9.88 -6.52 1.57
C VAL A 201 -10.01 -7.06 0.14
N PHE A 202 -10.07 -8.38 -0.01
CA PHE A 202 -10.07 -9.05 -1.31
C PHE A 202 -11.51 -9.35 -1.76
N THR A 203 -12.23 -8.28 -2.10
CA THR A 203 -13.62 -8.31 -2.55
C THR A 203 -13.78 -7.52 -3.84
N LEU A 204 -14.88 -7.76 -4.57
CA LEU A 204 -15.19 -7.04 -5.82
C LEU A 204 -15.26 -5.52 -5.62
N ASP A 205 -15.70 -5.07 -4.44
CA ASP A 205 -15.85 -3.65 -4.11
C ASP A 205 -14.58 -3.00 -3.56
N PHE A 206 -13.50 -3.76 -3.34
CA PHE A 206 -12.24 -3.21 -2.85
C PHE A 206 -11.05 -3.61 -3.72
N MET A 207 -10.17 -4.51 -3.28
CA MET A 207 -8.95 -4.85 -4.02
C MET A 207 -9.17 -5.87 -5.16
N GLY A 208 -10.39 -6.30 -5.43
CA GLY A 208 -10.73 -7.20 -6.53
C GLY A 208 -10.50 -8.68 -6.23
N VAL A 209 -11.08 -9.53 -7.08
CA VAL A 209 -11.01 -10.99 -7.01
C VAL A 209 -10.51 -11.55 -8.35
N PRO A 210 -9.57 -12.49 -8.39
CA PRO A 210 -9.10 -13.06 -9.65
C PRO A 210 -10.20 -13.79 -10.41
N THR A 211 -10.32 -13.54 -11.72
CA THR A 211 -11.27 -14.19 -12.63
C THR A 211 -10.91 -15.64 -12.94
N SER A 212 -9.61 -15.97 -12.93
CA SER A 212 -9.09 -17.28 -13.24
C SER A 212 -7.86 -17.64 -12.40
N SER A 213 -7.51 -18.92 -12.33
CA SER A 213 -6.24 -19.39 -11.77
C SER A 213 -5.08 -19.33 -12.78
N THR A 214 -5.35 -18.86 -14.01
CA THR A 214 -4.44 -18.90 -15.15
C THR A 214 -3.65 -17.61 -15.26
N VAL A 215 -4.31 -16.49 -15.51
CA VAL A 215 -3.71 -15.14 -15.48
C VAL A 215 -3.99 -14.47 -14.14
N GLY A 216 -5.23 -14.60 -13.66
CA GLY A 216 -5.68 -13.97 -12.43
C GLY A 216 -6.00 -12.49 -12.58
N GLU A 217 -6.44 -12.05 -13.77
CA GLU A 217 -6.99 -10.70 -13.96
C GLU A 217 -8.03 -10.41 -12.88
N LEU A 218 -7.97 -9.22 -12.30
CA LEU A 218 -8.87 -8.85 -11.21
C LEU A 218 -10.22 -8.38 -11.74
N GLN A 219 -11.27 -9.02 -11.24
CA GLN A 219 -12.64 -8.55 -11.37
C GLN A 219 -12.98 -7.58 -10.24
N PHE A 220 -13.73 -6.55 -10.60
CA PHE A 220 -14.29 -5.57 -9.68
C PHE A 220 -15.80 -5.43 -9.90
N SER A 221 -16.50 -4.89 -8.90
CA SER A 221 -17.87 -4.41 -9.12
C SER A 221 -17.87 -3.22 -10.07
N VAL A 222 -18.97 -3.00 -10.79
CA VAL A 222 -19.03 -2.01 -11.88
C VAL A 222 -18.66 -0.59 -11.44
N ASN A 223 -19.01 -0.21 -10.20
CA ASN A 223 -18.74 1.12 -9.65
C ASN A 223 -17.40 1.23 -8.93
N ASN A 224 -16.65 0.15 -8.78
CA ASN A 224 -15.33 0.21 -8.17
C ASN A 224 -14.42 1.10 -9.04
N PRO A 225 -13.82 2.17 -8.49
CA PRO A 225 -12.94 3.06 -9.23
C PRO A 225 -11.77 2.34 -9.93
N LEU A 226 -11.29 1.22 -9.37
CA LEU A 226 -10.18 0.44 -9.92
C LEU A 226 -10.49 -0.22 -11.28
N ASN A 227 -11.73 -0.18 -11.78
CA ASN A 227 -11.98 -0.47 -13.20
C ASN A 227 -11.25 0.50 -14.15
N ASN A 228 -10.87 1.69 -13.66
CA ASN A 228 -10.04 2.67 -14.36
C ASN A 228 -8.55 2.54 -14.01
N TRP A 229 -8.14 1.49 -13.29
CA TRP A 229 -6.74 1.25 -12.98
C TRP A 229 -5.98 0.78 -14.23
N TYR A 230 -5.69 1.75 -15.08
CA TYR A 230 -5.05 1.59 -16.38
C TYR A 230 -3.69 2.25 -16.35
N ILE A 231 -2.62 1.44 -16.33
CA ILE A 231 -1.24 1.93 -16.43
C ILE A 231 -0.80 1.72 -17.87
N ASN A 232 -0.45 2.81 -18.55
CA ASN A 232 -0.20 2.85 -19.99
C ASN A 232 0.69 1.70 -20.48
N ASN A 233 0.23 1.00 -21.53
CA ASN A 233 0.99 -0.03 -22.24
C ASN A 233 1.41 -1.22 -21.35
N LEU A 234 0.65 -1.51 -20.30
CA LEU A 234 0.83 -2.71 -19.47
C LEU A 234 -0.44 -3.58 -19.56
N PRO A 235 -0.38 -4.86 -19.18
CA PRO A 235 -1.58 -5.68 -19.17
C PRO A 235 -2.50 -5.31 -18.00
N PRO A 236 -3.78 -5.72 -18.05
CA PRO A 236 -4.71 -5.58 -16.94
C PRO A 236 -4.11 -6.07 -15.61
N LEU A 237 -4.51 -5.44 -14.51
CA LEU A 237 -4.05 -5.82 -13.18
C LEU A 237 -4.46 -7.26 -12.87
N ALA A 238 -3.48 -8.12 -12.58
CA ALA A 238 -3.69 -9.53 -12.28
C ALA A 238 -3.00 -9.94 -10.98
N ARG A 239 -3.67 -10.74 -10.14
CA ARG A 239 -3.15 -11.22 -8.86
C ARG A 239 -3.90 -12.47 -8.38
N ILE A 240 -3.15 -13.55 -8.13
CA ILE A 240 -3.70 -14.79 -7.55
C ILE A 240 -3.16 -14.95 -6.12
N PRO A 241 -4.02 -15.03 -5.08
CA PRO A 241 -3.57 -15.30 -3.72
C PRO A 241 -3.12 -16.77 -3.56
N ARG A 242 -2.01 -16.97 -2.84
CA ARG A 242 -1.45 -18.29 -2.47
C ARG A 242 -1.84 -18.70 -1.05
N PHE A 243 -2.90 -18.11 -0.52
CA PHE A 243 -3.47 -18.36 0.80
C PHE A 243 -4.98 -18.06 0.77
N ASN A 244 -5.73 -18.56 1.76
CA ASN A 244 -7.15 -18.24 1.89
C ASN A 244 -7.30 -16.98 2.73
N ALA A 245 -7.41 -15.82 2.08
CA ALA A 245 -7.49 -14.54 2.77
C ALA A 245 -8.71 -14.41 3.70
N GLN A 246 -9.77 -15.19 3.50
CA GLN A 246 -10.97 -15.16 4.34
C GLN A 246 -10.75 -15.91 5.68
N GLN A 247 -9.80 -16.83 5.74
CA GLN A 247 -9.62 -17.75 6.87
C GLN A 247 -8.25 -17.66 7.53
N SER A 248 -7.22 -17.23 6.79
CA SER A 248 -5.85 -17.21 7.26
C SER A 248 -5.16 -15.89 6.96
N ARG A 249 -4.13 -15.61 7.76
CA ARG A 249 -3.09 -14.62 7.43
C ARG A 249 -2.35 -15.01 6.13
N ALA A 250 -1.61 -14.06 5.57
CA ALA A 250 -0.68 -14.31 4.48
C ALA A 250 0.45 -15.28 4.91
N ASN A 251 1.28 -15.73 3.98
CA ASN A 251 2.36 -16.69 4.23
C ASN A 251 3.59 -16.01 4.88
N VAL A 252 3.37 -15.29 5.98
CA VAL A 252 4.34 -14.45 6.69
C VAL A 252 4.66 -15.03 8.07
N GLU A 253 5.64 -14.47 8.78
CA GLU A 253 5.87 -14.77 10.20
C GLU A 253 4.82 -14.12 11.13
N ALA A 254 4.75 -14.60 12.38
CA ALA A 254 3.81 -14.09 13.36
C ALA A 254 4.19 -12.68 13.85
N ARG A 255 3.20 -11.87 14.23
CA ARG A 255 3.40 -10.49 14.72
C ARG A 255 4.32 -10.43 15.94
N SER A 256 4.17 -11.38 16.87
CA SER A 256 5.02 -11.48 18.07
C SER A 256 6.49 -11.74 17.72
N THR A 257 6.76 -12.47 16.64
CA THR A 257 8.10 -12.76 16.15
C THR A 257 8.76 -11.51 15.60
N THR A 258 8.04 -10.76 14.74
CA THR A 258 8.52 -9.50 14.17
C THR A 258 8.80 -8.46 15.26
N LEU A 259 7.83 -8.21 16.14
CA LEU A 259 7.96 -7.25 17.24
C LEU A 259 8.99 -7.70 18.29
N GLY A 260 9.25 -9.01 18.38
CA GLY A 260 10.24 -9.60 19.26
C GLY A 260 11.68 -9.30 18.90
N ARG A 261 11.98 -8.71 17.74
CA ARG A 261 13.33 -8.34 17.28
C ARG A 261 13.89 -7.08 17.99
N LEU A 262 13.66 -6.99 19.29
CA LEU A 262 14.23 -6.02 20.22
C LEU A 262 15.61 -6.49 20.75
N PRO A 263 16.49 -5.57 21.17
CA PRO A 263 16.27 -4.12 21.26
C PRO A 263 16.73 -3.33 20.02
N GLY A 264 17.41 -3.94 19.05
CA GLY A 264 18.14 -3.18 18.02
C GLY A 264 17.49 -3.17 16.63
N PHE A 265 17.44 -1.99 16.01
CA PHE A 265 16.93 -1.78 14.64
C PHE A 265 17.51 -2.74 13.60
N ARG A 266 18.81 -3.09 13.69
CA ARG A 266 19.44 -4.03 12.75
C ARG A 266 18.73 -5.37 12.68
N GLN A 267 18.28 -5.90 13.82
CA GLN A 267 17.53 -7.16 13.88
C GLN A 267 16.11 -6.94 13.39
N PHE A 268 15.47 -5.84 13.79
CA PHE A 268 14.13 -5.51 13.34
C PHE A 268 14.04 -5.32 11.81
N ALA A 269 15.05 -4.68 11.20
CA ALA A 269 15.12 -4.37 9.78
C ALA A 269 15.13 -5.61 8.87
N SER A 270 15.44 -6.81 9.38
CA SER A 270 15.22 -8.06 8.62
C SER A 270 13.74 -8.30 8.29
N MET A 271 12.83 -7.45 8.81
CA MET A 271 11.42 -7.46 8.45
C MET A 271 11.17 -7.17 6.98
N GLU A 272 12.13 -6.49 6.31
CA GLU A 272 12.15 -6.33 4.85
C GLU A 272 12.06 -7.69 4.15
N GLY A 273 12.73 -8.71 4.69
CA GLY A 273 12.64 -10.07 4.19
C GLY A 273 11.29 -10.71 4.52
N ASN A 274 11.05 -10.92 5.80
CA ASN A 274 9.82 -11.49 6.34
C ASN A 274 9.46 -10.72 7.62
N PRO A 275 8.27 -10.09 7.72
CA PRO A 275 7.06 -10.36 6.93
C PRO A 275 6.86 -9.60 5.62
N HIS A 276 7.63 -8.55 5.29
CA HIS A 276 7.36 -7.73 4.10
C HIS A 276 7.47 -8.52 2.78
N GLY A 277 8.64 -9.06 2.44
CA GLY A 277 8.85 -9.79 1.17
C GLY A 277 7.91 -10.99 1.04
N SER A 278 7.68 -11.72 2.14
CA SER A 278 6.71 -12.82 2.18
C SER A 278 5.25 -12.37 1.97
N ALA A 279 4.88 -11.14 2.34
CA ALA A 279 3.55 -10.59 2.05
C ALA A 279 3.38 -10.33 0.54
N HIS A 280 4.42 -9.84 -0.14
CA HIS A 280 4.42 -9.71 -1.60
C HIS A 280 4.29 -11.06 -2.31
N THR A 281 5.07 -12.07 -1.90
CA THR A 281 5.08 -13.39 -2.54
C THR A 281 3.97 -14.33 -2.10
N SER A 282 3.11 -13.88 -1.19
CA SER A 282 1.80 -14.50 -0.92
C SER A 282 0.82 -14.34 -2.09
N PHE A 283 1.22 -13.64 -3.15
CA PHE A 283 0.48 -13.53 -4.40
C PHE A 283 1.37 -13.80 -5.63
N THR A 284 0.72 -14.02 -6.76
CA THR A 284 1.30 -13.83 -8.11
C THR A 284 1.08 -12.38 -8.58
N GLY A 285 1.42 -12.09 -9.84
CA GLY A 285 1.12 -10.80 -10.47
C GLY A 285 2.28 -9.80 -10.36
N PRO A 286 2.04 -8.50 -10.61
CA PRO A 286 3.09 -7.49 -10.52
C PRO A 286 3.53 -7.23 -9.07
N VAL A 287 2.62 -7.42 -8.09
CA VAL A 287 2.91 -7.21 -6.66
C VAL A 287 4.02 -8.11 -6.11
N ASN A 288 4.29 -9.26 -6.76
CA ASN A 288 5.28 -10.23 -6.31
C ASN A 288 6.68 -10.06 -6.93
N PHE A 289 6.95 -8.91 -7.55
CA PHE A 289 8.26 -8.59 -8.09
C PHE A 289 8.59 -7.12 -7.83
N ALA A 290 9.64 -6.85 -7.05
CA ALA A 290 9.91 -5.51 -6.49
C ALA A 290 9.84 -4.37 -7.53
N PRO A 291 10.49 -4.45 -8.71
CA PRO A 291 10.44 -3.40 -9.73
C PRO A 291 9.04 -3.05 -10.25
N THR A 292 8.11 -4.01 -10.19
CA THR A 292 6.76 -3.87 -10.72
C THR A 292 5.71 -3.77 -9.64
N ALA A 293 6.07 -3.98 -8.37
CA ALA A 293 5.11 -4.14 -7.28
C ALA A 293 4.16 -2.94 -7.12
N PRO A 294 4.61 -1.67 -7.25
CA PRO A 294 3.71 -0.52 -7.19
C PRO A 294 2.69 -0.43 -8.33
N ARG A 295 2.75 -1.27 -9.36
CA ARG A 295 1.67 -1.34 -10.37
C ARG A 295 0.36 -1.87 -9.77
N ASP A 296 0.42 -2.55 -8.63
CA ASP A 296 -0.75 -3.00 -7.87
C ASP A 296 -1.03 -2.03 -6.70
N PRO A 297 -2.25 -1.44 -6.58
CA PRO A 297 -2.65 -0.61 -5.45
C PRO A 297 -2.41 -1.24 -4.07
N LEU A 298 -2.47 -2.59 -3.99
CA LEU A 298 -2.22 -3.35 -2.76
C LEU A 298 -0.83 -3.08 -2.18
N PHE A 299 0.15 -2.72 -3.03
CA PHE A 299 1.51 -2.35 -2.61
C PHE A 299 1.50 -1.34 -1.47
N PHE A 300 0.75 -0.24 -1.60
CA PHE A 300 0.76 0.83 -0.60
C PHE A 300 0.11 0.39 0.70
N MET A 301 -0.84 -0.55 0.66
CA MET A 301 -1.45 -1.12 1.86
C MET A 301 -0.52 -2.11 2.58
N ILE A 302 0.29 -2.88 1.82
CA ILE A 302 1.36 -3.71 2.38
C ILE A 302 2.38 -2.82 3.09
N HIS A 303 2.88 -1.78 2.43
CA HIS A 303 3.88 -0.88 2.99
C HIS A 303 3.34 -0.03 4.15
N ALA A 304 2.06 0.37 4.12
CA ALA A 304 1.43 1.03 5.25
C ALA A 304 1.41 0.13 6.49
N ASN A 305 1.26 -1.19 6.34
CA ASN A 305 1.36 -2.15 7.44
C ASN A 305 2.82 -2.38 7.88
N VAL A 306 3.77 -2.39 6.94
CA VAL A 306 5.21 -2.41 7.27
C VAL A 306 5.59 -1.22 8.16
N ASP A 307 5.16 -0.02 7.75
CA ASP A 307 5.41 1.20 8.50
C ASP A 307 4.67 1.22 9.85
N ARG A 308 3.44 0.66 9.91
CA ARG A 308 2.70 0.44 11.16
C ARG A 308 3.45 -0.47 12.12
N ILE A 309 3.97 -1.62 11.64
CA ILE A 309 4.73 -2.57 12.46
C ILE A 309 6.00 -1.90 12.99
N TRP A 310 6.65 -1.04 12.21
CA TRP A 310 7.80 -0.25 12.69
C TRP A 310 7.41 0.74 13.78
N ALA A 311 6.36 1.53 13.57
CA ALA A 311 5.84 2.45 14.59
C ALA A 311 5.40 1.70 15.87
N GLU A 312 4.83 0.50 15.72
CA GLU A 312 4.43 -0.37 16.81
C GLU A 312 5.65 -0.87 17.59
N TRP A 313 6.69 -1.34 16.90
CA TRP A 313 7.96 -1.72 17.51
C TRP A 313 8.62 -0.55 18.25
N GLN A 314 8.64 0.66 17.68
CA GLN A 314 9.16 1.86 18.36
C GLN A 314 8.42 2.13 19.67
N SER A 315 7.10 1.94 19.70
CA SER A 315 6.28 2.11 20.91
C SER A 315 6.61 1.13 22.05
N LEU A 316 7.28 0.01 21.76
CA LEU A 316 7.72 -0.97 22.77
C LEU A 316 9.00 -0.54 23.50
N GLY A 317 9.73 0.45 22.96
CA GLY A 317 10.93 1.00 23.56
C GLY A 317 10.67 1.64 24.93
N THR A 318 11.52 1.36 25.92
CA THR A 318 11.42 2.00 27.23
C THR A 318 11.83 3.47 27.14
N GLY A 319 11.05 4.38 27.74
CA GLY A 319 11.38 5.80 27.80
C GLY A 319 11.58 6.48 26.44
N ASN A 320 10.82 6.09 25.41
CA ASN A 320 10.93 6.60 24.03
C ASN A 320 12.30 6.38 23.36
N THR A 321 13.14 5.48 23.89
CA THR A 321 14.50 5.21 23.37
C THR A 321 14.56 4.84 21.89
N LEU A 322 13.50 4.24 21.32
CA LEU A 322 13.42 3.86 19.90
C LEU A 322 12.89 4.99 18.99
N TYR A 323 12.51 6.13 19.56
CA TYR A 323 12.25 7.38 18.84
C TYR A 323 13.49 8.30 18.86
N ASP A 324 14.47 8.02 19.71
CA ASP A 324 15.69 8.81 19.83
C ASP A 324 16.71 8.42 18.76
N SER A 325 16.85 9.28 17.74
CA SER A 325 17.84 9.09 16.66
C SER A 325 19.29 8.99 17.13
N THR A 326 19.63 9.45 18.34
CA THR A 326 20.99 9.30 18.91
C THR A 326 21.22 7.91 19.51
N ASN A 327 20.16 7.13 19.68
CA ASN A 327 20.23 5.77 20.18
C ASN A 327 20.52 4.79 19.04
N ILE A 328 21.64 4.06 19.15
CA ILE A 328 22.07 3.01 18.22
C ILE A 328 20.99 1.93 17.97
N ASN A 329 20.10 1.74 18.94
CA ASN A 329 19.02 0.78 18.85
C ASN A 329 17.83 1.31 18.05
N ALA A 330 17.57 2.62 18.02
CA ALA A 330 16.45 3.22 17.29
C ALA A 330 16.63 3.15 15.77
N TYR A 331 17.87 3.37 15.35
CA TYR A 331 18.33 3.21 13.99
C TYR A 331 19.81 2.84 14.07
N SER A 332 20.23 1.77 13.41
CA SER A 332 21.66 1.46 13.35
C SER A 332 22.26 2.40 12.32
N PRO A 333 23.03 3.45 12.69
CA PRO A 333 23.89 4.08 11.72
C PRO A 333 24.85 2.99 11.25
N GLU A 334 25.20 2.94 9.96
CA GLU A 334 26.44 2.28 9.60
C GLU A 334 27.57 3.07 10.28
N THR A 335 27.96 2.73 11.51
CA THR A 335 28.77 3.59 12.40
C THR A 335 30.24 3.68 12.03
N ASN A 336 30.60 3.34 10.79
CA ASN A 336 31.80 3.84 10.14
C ASN A 336 31.45 3.96 8.67
N ARG A 337 31.67 5.14 8.06
CA ARG A 337 31.63 5.25 6.60
C ARG A 337 32.58 4.21 6.06
N SER A 338 32.02 3.13 5.51
CA SER A 338 32.75 2.16 4.70
C SER A 338 33.59 2.94 3.67
N PRO A 339 34.74 2.42 3.21
CA PRO A 339 35.49 3.02 2.10
C PRO A 339 34.61 3.30 0.86
N ASN A 340 33.47 2.62 0.78
CA ASN A 340 32.41 2.86 -0.18
C ASN A 340 31.06 2.99 0.56
N PRO A 341 30.71 4.18 1.10
CA PRO A 341 29.50 4.36 1.91
C PRO A 341 28.26 4.25 1.02
N ARG A 342 27.23 3.54 1.49
CA ARG A 342 25.92 3.48 0.82
C ARG A 342 25.17 4.78 1.06
N ILE A 343 25.28 5.74 0.13
CA ILE A 343 24.62 7.05 0.26
C ILE A 343 23.12 6.85 0.45
N GLY A 344 22.54 7.44 1.49
CA GLY A 344 21.15 7.33 1.90
C GLY A 344 20.90 6.45 3.13
N ASP A 345 21.89 5.70 3.63
CA ASP A 345 21.75 4.82 4.81
C ASP A 345 22.13 5.49 6.13
N TYR A 346 22.67 6.71 6.09
CA TYR A 346 23.12 7.43 7.29
C TYR A 346 22.04 8.42 7.72
N LEU A 347 21.92 8.66 9.04
CA LEU A 347 20.89 9.53 9.63
C LEU A 347 20.79 10.90 8.94
N ASP A 348 21.93 11.53 8.64
CA ASP A 348 21.98 12.85 8.02
C ASP A 348 21.86 12.85 6.49
N ASP A 349 21.86 11.68 5.86
CA ASP A 349 21.74 11.58 4.41
C ASP A 349 20.32 11.95 3.96
N THR A 350 20.26 12.81 2.94
CA THR A 350 19.02 13.04 2.18
C THR A 350 18.66 11.80 1.37
N MET A 351 17.37 11.52 1.24
CA MET A 351 16.88 10.36 0.49
C MET A 351 16.67 10.70 -1.00
N TRP A 352 17.13 9.80 -1.87
CA TRP A 352 16.72 9.76 -3.28
C TRP A 352 15.26 9.27 -3.34
N PRO A 353 14.39 9.74 -4.24
CA PRO A 353 14.67 10.69 -5.33
C PRO A 353 14.49 12.16 -4.96
N TRP A 354 13.92 12.46 -3.79
CA TRP A 354 13.49 13.83 -3.42
C TRP A 354 14.61 14.87 -3.38
N ASN A 355 15.86 14.43 -3.25
CA ASN A 355 17.03 15.30 -3.29
C ASN A 355 17.51 15.67 -4.72
N GLY A 356 16.89 15.11 -5.77
CA GLY A 356 17.24 15.38 -7.16
C GLY A 356 18.61 14.87 -7.61
N VAL A 357 19.30 14.05 -6.80
CA VAL A 357 20.65 13.57 -7.12
C VAL A 357 20.59 12.40 -8.08
N THR A 358 21.33 12.46 -9.18
CA THR A 358 21.42 11.40 -10.20
C THR A 358 22.87 11.02 -10.50
N GLY A 359 23.07 9.82 -11.08
CA GLY A 359 24.37 9.32 -11.53
C GLY A 359 25.29 8.76 -10.43
N GLY A 360 26.41 8.17 -10.84
CA GLY A 360 27.34 7.49 -9.93
C GLY A 360 26.70 6.28 -9.26
N GLN A 361 26.53 6.32 -7.94
CA GLN A 361 25.80 5.28 -7.18
C GLN A 361 24.27 5.44 -7.23
N ARG A 362 23.75 6.54 -7.81
CA ARG A 362 22.31 6.80 -7.93
C ARG A 362 21.80 6.44 -9.34
N PRO A 363 20.49 6.19 -9.49
CA PRO A 363 19.87 5.98 -10.79
C PRO A 363 20.08 7.19 -11.73
N PRO A 364 19.92 6.99 -13.05
CA PRO A 364 20.10 8.07 -14.04
C PRO A 364 19.02 9.16 -13.92
N THR A 365 17.91 8.89 -13.25
CA THR A 365 16.79 9.81 -13.04
C THR A 365 16.47 9.96 -11.55
N ALA A 366 15.81 11.06 -11.20
CA ALA A 366 15.25 11.31 -9.86
C ALA A 366 13.78 11.76 -10.04
N PRO A 367 12.86 10.81 -10.21
CA PRO A 367 11.45 11.10 -10.53
C PRO A 367 10.72 11.76 -9.34
N GLY A 368 9.60 12.44 -9.62
CA GLY A 368 8.72 13.07 -8.64
C GLY A 368 9.18 14.44 -8.11
N GLY A 369 10.47 14.77 -8.21
CA GLY A 369 10.99 16.05 -7.75
C GLY A 369 11.06 16.15 -6.21
N PRO A 370 11.14 17.37 -5.65
CA PRO A 370 11.24 17.56 -4.21
C PRO A 370 9.99 17.06 -3.46
N PHE A 371 10.19 16.60 -2.24
CA PHE A 371 9.09 16.11 -1.39
C PHE A 371 8.04 17.22 -1.17
N ILE A 372 6.78 16.92 -1.52
CA ILE A 372 5.70 17.90 -1.50
C ILE A 372 5.41 18.31 -0.06
N ALA A 373 5.24 19.61 0.21
CA ALA A 373 4.87 20.10 1.53
C ALA A 373 3.41 19.74 1.89
N SER A 374 3.15 19.49 3.16
CA SER A 374 1.77 19.33 3.62
C SER A 374 1.18 20.70 3.95
N VAL A 375 -0.12 20.87 3.72
CA VAL A 375 -0.83 22.04 4.25
C VAL A 375 -0.95 22.04 5.77
N PHE A 376 -0.41 21.05 6.51
CA PHE A 376 -0.44 21.01 7.99
C PHE A 376 0.92 21.19 8.63
N THR A 377 1.98 20.82 7.91
CA THR A 377 3.36 20.86 8.38
C THR A 377 4.31 21.09 7.22
N ASN A 378 5.34 21.90 7.46
CA ASN A 378 6.46 22.07 6.54
C ASN A 378 7.56 21.03 6.77
N TYR A 379 7.44 20.19 7.81
CA TYR A 379 8.39 19.12 8.11
C TYR A 379 8.11 17.88 7.23
N PRO A 380 9.14 17.17 6.76
CA PRO A 380 10.58 17.35 6.98
C PRO A 380 11.25 18.38 6.05
N GLY A 381 10.48 18.96 5.13
CA GLY A 381 10.99 19.84 4.08
C GLY A 381 11.16 19.09 2.75
N PRO A 382 11.63 19.79 1.70
CA PRO A 382 11.65 19.27 0.33
C PRO A 382 12.68 18.15 0.08
N THR A 383 13.66 18.00 0.97
CA THR A 383 14.75 17.02 0.84
C THR A 383 14.84 16.20 2.14
N PRO A 384 13.91 15.26 2.38
CA PRO A 384 13.85 14.50 3.63
C PRO A 384 15.13 13.73 3.88
N LYS A 385 15.54 13.67 5.14
CA LYS A 385 16.64 12.86 5.63
C LYS A 385 16.13 11.64 6.39
N VAL A 386 17.00 10.65 6.55
CA VAL A 386 16.69 9.45 7.34
C VAL A 386 16.30 9.81 8.77
N ILE A 387 17.04 10.72 9.42
CA ILE A 387 16.77 11.19 10.78
C ILE A 387 15.37 11.76 10.96
N ASP A 388 14.80 12.35 9.89
CA ASP A 388 13.51 12.99 9.97
C ASP A 388 12.36 12.00 10.16
N THR A 389 12.61 10.72 9.85
CA THR A 389 11.63 9.64 9.87
C THR A 389 11.55 8.90 11.20
N ILE A 390 12.57 9.02 12.06
CA ILE A 390 12.69 8.20 13.27
C ILE A 390 11.62 8.60 14.29
N ASP A 391 11.55 9.88 14.65
CA ASP A 391 10.57 10.43 15.59
C ASP A 391 9.31 10.93 14.85
N TYR A 392 8.59 10.04 14.16
CA TYR A 392 7.47 10.46 13.27
C TYR A 392 6.34 11.22 13.98
N GLN A 393 6.14 10.98 15.28
CA GLN A 393 5.17 11.71 16.12
C GLN A 393 5.78 12.95 16.80
N GLY A 394 7.07 13.22 16.64
CA GLY A 394 7.73 14.34 17.31
C GLY A 394 7.75 14.23 18.84
N ARG A 395 7.78 13.01 19.41
CA ARG A 395 7.75 12.76 20.87
C ARG A 395 8.93 13.40 21.61
N LEU A 396 10.06 13.53 20.94
CA LEU A 396 11.30 14.08 21.49
C LEU A 396 11.67 15.42 20.86
N THR A 397 11.31 15.61 19.60
CA THR A 397 11.75 16.75 18.79
C THR A 397 10.69 17.84 18.62
N ASN A 398 9.42 17.55 18.97
CA ASN A 398 8.23 18.33 18.59
C ASN A 398 8.09 18.54 17.07
N LYS A 399 8.77 17.74 16.24
CA LYS A 399 8.68 17.75 14.78
C LYS A 399 7.98 16.49 14.29
N SER A 400 6.66 16.55 14.18
CA SER A 400 5.85 15.45 13.66
C SER A 400 5.77 15.46 12.13
N LEU A 401 5.65 14.27 11.54
CA LEU A 401 5.30 14.06 10.12
C LEU A 401 3.79 14.17 9.85
N TYR A 402 2.96 14.32 10.90
CA TYR A 402 1.50 14.52 10.87
C TYR A 402 0.70 13.37 10.22
N PHE A 403 1.11 12.13 10.49
CA PHE A 403 0.29 10.95 10.29
C PHE A 403 0.37 10.05 11.54
N ASP A 404 -0.66 9.24 11.75
CA ASP A 404 -0.79 8.33 12.89
C ASP A 404 -1.53 7.06 12.46
N TYR A 405 -1.52 6.04 13.31
CA TYR A 405 -2.24 4.78 13.12
C TYR A 405 -3.33 4.62 14.18
N ASP A 406 -4.47 4.04 13.79
CA ASP A 406 -5.55 3.69 14.73
C ASP A 406 -5.05 2.80 15.90
N ALA A 407 -4.10 1.90 15.64
CA ALA A 407 -3.52 0.99 16.61
C ALA A 407 -2.47 1.62 17.54
N ILE A 408 -1.97 2.82 17.26
CA ILE A 408 -0.80 3.40 17.95
C ILE A 408 -1.13 4.78 18.52
N HIS A 409 -1.20 4.86 19.84
CA HIS A 409 -1.52 6.10 20.53
C HIS A 409 -0.26 6.90 20.86
N PHE A 410 -0.40 8.21 20.87
CA PHE A 410 0.61 9.08 21.44
C PHE A 410 0.67 8.89 22.97
N VAL A 411 1.87 8.64 23.50
CA VAL A 411 2.12 8.52 24.94
C VAL A 411 3.27 9.44 25.30
N ASN A 412 3.00 10.44 26.14
CA ASN A 412 4.07 11.29 26.66
C ASN A 412 4.71 10.65 27.89
N THR A 413 6.01 10.31 27.81
CA THR A 413 6.75 9.63 28.89
C THR A 413 7.37 10.58 29.92
N VAL A 414 7.22 11.91 29.76
CA VAL A 414 7.77 12.90 30.72
C VAL A 414 6.96 12.96 32.03
N VAL A 415 5.78 12.34 32.09
CA VAL A 415 4.87 12.39 33.25
C VAL A 415 4.36 10.99 33.59
N PRO A 416 4.50 10.51 34.83
CA PRO A 416 3.76 9.34 35.30
C PRO A 416 2.27 9.67 35.27
N GLN A 417 1.53 9.16 34.28
CA GLN A 417 0.12 9.49 34.13
C GLN A 417 -0.73 8.68 35.10
N ASN A 418 -1.23 9.33 36.16
CA ASN A 418 -2.44 8.91 36.86
C ASN A 418 -3.64 9.26 35.97
N ILE A 419 -3.95 8.41 34.98
CA ILE A 419 -5.22 8.46 34.28
C ILE A 419 -6.10 7.39 34.92
N SER A 420 -7.15 7.83 35.60
CA SER A 420 -8.28 6.95 35.89
C SER A 420 -8.96 6.60 34.57
N ALA A 421 -8.95 5.30 34.25
CA ALA A 421 -9.74 4.57 33.25
C ALA A 421 -9.25 4.48 31.79
N MET A 422 -8.61 5.48 31.16
CA MET A 422 -8.23 5.36 29.72
C MET A 422 -6.77 4.94 29.42
N SER A 423 -5.79 5.13 30.33
CA SER A 423 -4.39 4.72 30.07
C SER A 423 -3.97 3.41 30.75
N THR A 424 -4.73 2.96 31.75
CA THR A 424 -4.44 1.71 32.46
C THR A 424 -4.60 0.48 31.56
N GLU A 425 -5.51 0.52 30.57
CA GLU A 425 -5.70 -0.59 29.63
C GLU A 425 -4.55 -0.74 28.63
N LYS A 426 -4.00 0.34 28.04
CA LYS A 426 -2.98 0.22 26.98
C LYS A 426 -1.52 0.32 27.46
N ALA A 427 -1.23 0.94 28.61
CA ALA A 427 0.04 0.66 29.31
C ALA A 427 0.08 -0.83 29.75
N GLY A 428 -1.08 -1.35 30.17
CA GLY A 428 -1.33 -2.78 30.31
C GLY A 428 -1.18 -3.54 29.00
N ALA A 429 -1.63 -3.02 27.85
CA ALA A 429 -1.49 -3.68 26.55
C ALA A 429 -0.06 -3.73 26.02
N ALA A 430 0.74 -2.67 26.20
CA ALA A 430 2.16 -2.67 25.85
C ALA A 430 2.95 -3.65 26.72
N GLU A 431 2.67 -3.70 28.02
CA GLU A 431 3.26 -4.71 28.93
C GLU A 431 2.73 -6.13 28.64
N SER A 432 1.45 -6.28 28.32
CA SER A 432 0.85 -7.55 27.86
C SER A 432 1.52 -8.04 26.58
N LEU A 433 1.73 -7.13 25.61
CA LEU A 433 2.39 -7.45 24.35
C LEU A 433 3.85 -7.84 24.57
N LYS A 434 4.59 -7.13 25.45
CA LYS A 434 5.93 -7.55 25.86
C LYS A 434 5.93 -8.93 26.52
N ALA A 435 4.92 -9.22 27.35
CA ALA A 435 4.77 -10.54 27.98
C ALA A 435 4.47 -11.63 26.95
N ASP A 436 3.61 -11.37 25.97
CA ASP A 436 3.29 -12.29 24.86
C ASP A 436 4.52 -12.56 23.98
N ILE A 437 5.28 -11.51 23.66
CA ILE A 437 6.57 -11.62 22.94
C ILE A 437 7.54 -12.51 23.72
N LYS A 438 7.69 -12.27 25.04
CA LYS A 438 8.57 -13.08 25.89
C LYS A 438 8.13 -14.54 25.92
N LYS A 439 6.83 -14.79 26.07
CA LYS A 439 6.24 -16.13 26.05
C LYS A 439 6.52 -16.84 24.72
N ALA A 440 6.34 -16.15 23.59
CA ALA A 440 6.64 -16.67 22.26
C ALA A 440 8.12 -17.02 22.09
N LYS A 441 9.03 -16.15 22.55
CA LYS A 441 10.49 -16.43 22.54
C LYS A 441 10.84 -17.68 23.35
N ASP A 442 10.29 -17.82 24.56
CA ASP A 442 10.52 -18.99 25.40
C ASP A 442 9.97 -20.28 24.79
N GLN A 443 8.82 -20.20 24.12
CA GLN A 443 8.24 -21.32 23.37
C GLN A 443 9.13 -21.71 22.18
N ASN A 444 9.59 -20.74 21.38
CA ASN A 444 10.48 -20.98 20.25
C ASN A 444 11.81 -21.60 20.68
N ARG A 445 12.42 -21.11 21.77
CA ARG A 445 13.67 -21.68 22.32
C ARG A 445 13.50 -23.15 22.73
N ARG A 446 12.42 -23.47 23.47
CA ARG A 446 12.15 -24.85 23.87
C ARG A 446 11.88 -25.75 22.67
N ALA A 447 11.11 -25.26 21.69
CA ALA A 447 10.87 -25.98 20.46
C ALA A 447 12.21 -26.27 19.74
N LEU A 448 13.11 -25.29 19.66
CA LEU A 448 14.42 -25.41 19.01
C LEU A 448 15.27 -26.50 19.65
N GLU A 449 15.35 -26.51 20.98
CA GLU A 449 16.07 -27.54 21.73
C GLU A 449 15.49 -28.95 21.47
N SER A 450 14.16 -29.07 21.38
CA SER A 450 13.50 -30.34 21.06
C SER A 450 13.73 -30.76 19.61
N PHE A 451 13.66 -29.83 18.65
CA PHE A 451 13.95 -30.08 17.24
C PHE A 451 15.37 -30.61 17.05
N LEU A 452 16.38 -30.00 17.69
CA LEU A 452 17.76 -30.44 17.57
C LEU A 452 17.97 -31.86 18.10
N LYS A 453 17.24 -32.26 19.14
CA LYS A 453 17.37 -33.59 19.76
C LYS A 453 16.57 -34.71 19.08
N SER A 454 15.44 -34.39 18.44
CA SER A 454 14.56 -35.42 17.88
C SER A 454 15.11 -36.05 16.59
N THR A 455 14.85 -37.34 16.39
CA THR A 455 15.10 -38.08 15.14
C THR A 455 13.81 -38.64 14.54
N ASP A 456 12.67 -38.45 15.21
CA ASP A 456 11.36 -38.93 14.74
C ASP A 456 10.77 -37.94 13.72
N THR A 457 10.22 -38.46 12.61
CA THR A 457 9.76 -37.60 11.50
C THR A 457 8.50 -36.81 11.87
N ASN A 458 7.58 -37.39 12.66
CA ASN A 458 6.36 -36.71 13.08
C ASN A 458 6.67 -35.59 14.07
N ASP A 459 7.56 -35.86 15.02
CA ASP A 459 8.06 -34.85 15.95
C ASP A 459 8.75 -33.70 15.21
N LEU A 460 9.67 -34.00 14.27
CA LEU A 460 10.35 -32.98 13.49
C LEU A 460 9.38 -32.14 12.65
N MET A 461 8.36 -32.75 12.04
CA MET A 461 7.31 -32.02 11.33
C MET A 461 6.49 -31.12 12.29
N ALA A 462 6.11 -31.63 13.46
CA ALA A 462 5.39 -30.85 14.46
C ALA A 462 6.22 -29.65 14.94
N PHE A 463 7.53 -29.83 15.14
CA PHE A 463 8.43 -28.73 15.51
C PHE A 463 8.54 -27.70 14.40
N LEU A 464 8.87 -28.11 13.17
CA LEU A 464 8.99 -27.19 12.04
C LEU A 464 7.68 -26.44 11.79
N ASN A 465 6.51 -27.06 11.91
CA ASN A 465 5.23 -26.37 11.73
C ASN A 465 5.01 -25.23 12.74
N ASN A 466 5.48 -25.41 13.98
CA ASN A 466 5.24 -24.46 15.07
C ASN A 466 6.36 -23.43 15.25
N MET A 467 7.47 -23.56 14.52
CA MET A 467 8.60 -22.63 14.58
C MET A 467 8.47 -21.49 13.57
N ASP A 468 9.12 -20.37 13.87
CA ASP A 468 9.47 -19.37 12.87
C ASP A 468 10.67 -19.82 12.02
N MET A 469 11.25 -18.92 11.23
CA MET A 469 12.43 -19.20 10.40
C MET A 469 13.64 -19.60 11.26
N LEU A 470 14.45 -20.51 10.74
CA LEU A 470 15.66 -21.01 11.40
C LEU A 470 16.83 -20.06 11.18
N THR A 471 17.37 -19.54 12.27
CA THR A 471 18.50 -18.60 12.28
C THR A 471 19.72 -19.14 13.01
N ASP A 472 19.55 -20.18 13.83
CA ASP A 472 20.63 -20.83 14.57
C ASP A 472 21.44 -21.80 13.65
N PRO A 473 22.78 -21.75 13.65
CA PRO A 473 23.61 -22.57 12.76
C PRO A 473 23.38 -24.08 12.82
N GLU A 474 23.16 -24.64 14.02
CA GLU A 474 22.94 -26.09 14.18
C GLU A 474 21.57 -26.48 13.64
N SER A 475 20.56 -25.63 13.86
CA SER A 475 19.22 -25.84 13.34
C SER A 475 19.15 -25.72 11.81
N ILE A 476 19.88 -24.76 11.24
CA ILE A 476 20.04 -24.58 9.79
C ILE A 476 20.71 -25.82 9.19
N LYS A 477 21.83 -26.27 9.78
CA LYS A 477 22.54 -27.47 9.33
C LYS A 477 21.62 -28.69 9.32
N LYS A 478 20.89 -28.93 10.42
CA LYS A 478 19.95 -30.05 10.52
C LYS A 478 18.82 -29.95 9.49
N ALA A 479 18.25 -28.77 9.27
CA ALA A 479 17.23 -28.57 8.25
C ALA A 479 17.76 -28.79 6.83
N ILE A 480 19.00 -28.40 6.53
CA ILE A 480 19.66 -28.69 5.24
C ILE A 480 19.83 -30.20 5.04
N GLU A 481 20.22 -30.93 6.09
CA GLU A 481 20.31 -32.41 6.06
C GLU A 481 18.93 -33.04 5.77
N ILE A 482 17.88 -32.55 6.42
CA ILE A 482 16.49 -32.98 6.17
C ILE A 482 16.09 -32.72 4.72
N LEU A 483 16.33 -31.51 4.21
CA LEU A 483 15.96 -31.09 2.85
C LEU A 483 16.67 -31.94 1.78
N ARG A 484 17.97 -32.22 1.97
CA ARG A 484 18.82 -32.95 1.01
C ARG A 484 18.54 -34.45 0.97
N ASN A 485 18.06 -35.04 2.05
CA ASN A 485 17.81 -36.48 2.10
C ASN A 485 16.52 -36.86 1.36
N ARG A 486 16.65 -37.37 0.13
CA ARG A 486 15.54 -37.85 -0.71
C ARG A 486 14.73 -39.01 -0.11
N LYS A 487 15.22 -39.67 0.94
CA LYS A 487 14.46 -40.70 1.67
C LYS A 487 13.44 -40.12 2.64
N ASN A 488 13.57 -38.83 3.00
CA ASN A 488 12.60 -38.16 3.84
C ASN A 488 11.29 -37.92 3.08
N GLU A 489 10.18 -37.93 3.80
CA GLU A 489 8.87 -37.59 3.26
C GLU A 489 8.88 -36.17 2.64
N THR A 490 8.09 -35.97 1.57
CA THR A 490 8.02 -34.66 0.90
C THR A 490 7.61 -33.54 1.86
N GLY A 491 6.65 -33.80 2.76
CA GLY A 491 6.15 -32.80 3.70
C GLY A 491 7.23 -32.21 4.60
N ILE A 492 8.07 -33.05 5.21
CA ILE A 492 9.15 -32.56 6.07
C ILE A 492 10.24 -31.83 5.27
N ARG A 493 10.51 -32.24 4.02
CA ARG A 493 11.45 -31.54 3.13
C ARG A 493 10.95 -30.16 2.73
N VAL A 494 9.65 -30.04 2.40
CA VAL A 494 8.99 -28.76 2.12
C VAL A 494 9.06 -27.85 3.35
N LEU A 495 8.71 -28.36 4.54
CA LEU A 495 8.79 -27.58 5.78
C LEU A 495 10.23 -27.13 6.07
N ALA A 496 11.22 -27.99 5.89
CA ALA A 496 12.62 -27.62 6.06
C ALA A 496 13.04 -26.50 5.08
N LEU A 497 12.61 -26.56 3.82
CA LEU A 497 12.86 -25.52 2.83
C LEU A 497 12.23 -24.18 3.24
N VAL A 498 10.95 -24.19 3.62
CA VAL A 498 10.24 -23.00 4.12
C VAL A 498 11.01 -22.36 5.26
N LYS A 499 11.45 -23.16 6.25
CA LYS A 499 12.14 -22.65 7.44
C LYS A 499 13.58 -22.20 7.20
N LEU A 500 14.16 -22.54 6.05
CA LEU A 500 15.51 -22.13 5.67
C LEU A 500 15.55 -20.80 4.91
N LEU A 501 14.41 -20.14 4.64
CA LEU A 501 14.34 -18.94 3.79
C LEU A 501 15.39 -17.88 4.12
N GLU A 502 15.59 -17.57 5.41
CA GLU A 502 16.57 -16.56 5.84
C GLU A 502 18.01 -17.00 5.57
N ALA A 503 18.36 -18.25 5.88
CA ALA A 503 19.68 -18.80 5.59
C ALA A 503 19.97 -18.86 4.07
N ILE A 504 18.98 -19.28 3.28
CA ILE A 504 19.10 -19.36 1.82
C ILE A 504 19.28 -17.93 1.25
N SER A 505 18.58 -16.92 1.79
CA SER A 505 18.67 -15.51 1.34
C SER A 505 20.08 -14.92 1.43
N LEU A 506 20.97 -15.52 2.22
CA LEU A 506 22.33 -15.03 2.45
C LEU A 506 23.41 -15.91 1.81
N ASP A 507 23.06 -17.05 1.21
CA ASP A 507 24.03 -18.04 0.69
C ASP A 507 23.75 -18.40 -0.79
N GLU A 508 24.66 -17.97 -1.66
CA GLU A 508 24.65 -18.23 -3.10
C GLU A 508 24.57 -19.73 -3.44
N ASN A 509 25.25 -20.59 -2.67
CA ASN A 509 25.25 -22.04 -2.93
C ASN A 509 23.91 -22.67 -2.55
N LEU A 510 23.27 -22.17 -1.50
CA LEU A 510 21.92 -22.61 -1.14
C LEU A 510 20.90 -22.15 -2.19
N ILE A 511 21.02 -20.94 -2.75
CA ILE A 511 20.17 -20.48 -3.87
C ILE A 511 20.32 -21.42 -5.07
N LYS A 512 21.56 -21.71 -5.47
CA LYS A 512 21.83 -22.65 -6.59
C LYS A 512 21.27 -24.04 -6.31
N TYR A 513 21.33 -24.49 -5.05
CA TYR A 513 20.71 -25.75 -4.66
C TYR A 513 19.18 -25.70 -4.77
N VAL A 514 18.52 -24.63 -4.35
CA VAL A 514 17.06 -24.46 -4.52
C VAL A 514 16.67 -24.40 -6.00
N LEU A 515 17.45 -23.72 -6.85
CA LEU A 515 17.27 -23.76 -8.32
C LEU A 515 17.37 -25.19 -8.88
N SER A 516 18.29 -26.01 -8.35
CA SER A 516 18.40 -27.42 -8.73
C SER A 516 17.18 -28.25 -8.31
N LEU A 517 16.59 -27.95 -7.14
CA LEU A 517 15.34 -28.58 -6.70
C LEU A 517 14.19 -28.24 -7.64
N LEU A 518 14.05 -26.96 -8.02
CA LEU A 518 13.01 -26.48 -8.93
C LEU A 518 13.10 -27.15 -10.31
N THR A 519 14.30 -27.26 -10.86
CA THR A 519 14.52 -27.74 -12.24
C THR A 519 14.59 -29.27 -12.36
N ASP A 520 14.85 -30.00 -11.28
CA ASP A 520 14.88 -31.47 -11.30
C ASP A 520 13.46 -32.06 -11.26
N LYS A 521 12.96 -32.50 -12.43
CA LYS A 521 11.64 -33.15 -12.57
C LYS A 521 11.48 -34.46 -11.79
N ARG A 522 12.55 -35.01 -11.20
CA ARG A 522 12.50 -36.18 -10.32
C ARG A 522 12.18 -35.80 -8.87
N GLU A 523 12.31 -34.54 -8.49
CA GLU A 523 11.90 -34.07 -7.16
C GLU A 523 10.36 -34.00 -7.06
N PRO A 524 9.79 -34.22 -5.87
CA PRO A 524 8.35 -34.13 -5.66
C PRO A 524 7.80 -32.76 -6.06
N LEU A 525 6.63 -32.72 -6.70
CA LEU A 525 6.02 -31.48 -7.21
C LEU A 525 5.87 -30.40 -6.14
N ASP A 526 5.39 -30.76 -4.94
CA ASP A 526 5.20 -29.80 -3.84
C ASP A 526 6.53 -29.16 -3.42
N LEU A 527 7.63 -29.91 -3.44
CA LEU A 527 8.96 -29.38 -3.15
C LEU A 527 9.45 -28.45 -4.27
N ARG A 528 9.18 -28.79 -5.54
CA ARG A 528 9.51 -27.92 -6.68
C ARG A 528 8.73 -26.60 -6.62
N LYS A 529 7.44 -26.66 -6.29
CA LYS A 529 6.60 -25.46 -6.09
C LYS A 529 7.11 -24.60 -4.95
N GLU A 530 7.53 -25.21 -3.85
CA GLU A 530 8.12 -24.45 -2.74
C GLU A 530 9.49 -23.85 -3.09
N ALA A 531 10.30 -24.55 -3.89
CA ALA A 531 11.55 -24.01 -4.41
C ALA A 531 11.33 -22.78 -5.30
N LEU A 532 10.30 -22.81 -6.17
CA LEU A 532 9.89 -21.65 -6.95
C LEU A 532 9.50 -20.46 -6.06
N ARG A 533 8.63 -20.67 -5.07
CA ARG A 533 8.19 -19.62 -4.12
C ARG A 533 9.37 -19.04 -3.34
N THR A 534 10.30 -19.91 -2.94
CA THR A 534 11.54 -19.50 -2.28
C THR A 534 12.33 -18.56 -3.19
N ILE A 535 12.59 -18.94 -4.45
CA ILE A 535 13.34 -18.11 -5.41
C ILE A 535 12.64 -16.77 -5.66
N GLU A 536 11.32 -16.75 -5.85
CA GLU A 536 10.58 -15.49 -6.02
C GLU A 536 10.70 -14.60 -4.79
N THR A 537 10.63 -15.17 -3.59
CA THR A 537 10.78 -14.42 -2.34
C THR A 537 12.16 -13.78 -2.24
N MET A 538 13.19 -14.47 -2.70
CA MET A 538 14.57 -13.96 -2.70
C MET A 538 14.78 -12.71 -3.56
N SER A 539 13.90 -12.47 -4.54
CA SER A 539 13.91 -11.20 -5.28
C SER A 539 13.67 -9.97 -4.40
N PHE A 540 13.02 -10.14 -3.25
CA PHE A 540 12.83 -9.10 -2.23
C PHE A 540 13.84 -9.19 -1.09
N THR A 541 14.27 -10.40 -0.73
CA THR A 541 14.89 -10.65 0.58
C THR A 541 16.40 -10.86 0.54
N SER A 542 16.99 -11.06 -0.65
CA SER A 542 18.37 -11.53 -0.76
C SER A 542 19.30 -10.49 -1.40
N PRO A 543 20.35 -10.04 -0.70
CA PRO A 543 21.33 -9.10 -1.25
C PRO A 543 22.22 -9.70 -2.34
N VAL A 544 22.28 -11.04 -2.46
CA VAL A 544 23.07 -11.74 -3.47
C VAL A 544 22.25 -12.15 -4.71
N PHE A 545 20.92 -12.04 -4.63
CA PHE A 545 20.02 -12.39 -5.73
C PHE A 545 20.31 -11.66 -7.06
N PRO A 546 20.67 -10.35 -7.07
CA PRO A 546 21.02 -9.66 -8.33
C PRO A 546 22.20 -10.31 -9.06
N ALA A 547 23.16 -10.88 -8.34
CA ALA A 547 24.32 -11.52 -8.94
C ALA A 547 24.00 -12.85 -9.64
N LEU A 548 22.87 -13.47 -9.30
CA LEU A 548 22.40 -14.77 -9.82
C LEU A 548 21.34 -14.64 -10.91
N GLN A 549 21.03 -13.42 -11.34
CA GLN A 549 20.02 -13.16 -12.38
C GLN A 549 20.25 -13.97 -13.67
N PRO A 550 21.47 -14.07 -14.23
CA PRO A 550 21.70 -14.86 -15.44
C PRO A 550 21.33 -16.34 -15.28
N GLU A 551 21.69 -16.95 -14.15
CA GLU A 551 21.38 -18.34 -13.84
C GLU A 551 19.88 -18.57 -13.61
N ILE A 552 19.22 -17.65 -12.91
CA ILE A 552 17.78 -17.69 -12.67
C ILE A 552 17.01 -17.59 -13.99
N ILE A 553 17.33 -16.59 -14.82
CA ILE A 553 16.70 -16.43 -16.13
C ILE A 553 16.88 -17.69 -16.98
N GLN A 554 18.10 -18.26 -17.01
CA GLN A 554 18.35 -19.48 -17.76
C GLN A 554 17.55 -20.68 -17.24
N ALA A 555 17.43 -20.84 -15.91
CA ALA A 555 16.60 -21.88 -15.32
C ALA A 555 15.13 -21.69 -15.68
N PHE A 556 14.61 -20.47 -15.61
CA PHE A 556 13.22 -20.13 -15.90
C PHE A 556 12.86 -20.33 -17.38
N ARG A 557 13.77 -20.00 -18.31
CA ARG A 557 13.62 -20.34 -19.73
C ARG A 557 13.45 -21.84 -19.95
N GLY A 558 14.10 -22.69 -19.13
CA GLY A 558 13.91 -24.15 -19.16
C GLY A 558 12.57 -24.63 -18.61
N LEU A 559 11.88 -23.80 -17.83
CA LEU A 559 10.61 -24.14 -17.15
C LEU A 559 9.37 -23.71 -17.94
N ILE A 560 9.50 -22.95 -19.02
CA ILE A 560 8.34 -22.53 -19.84
C ILE A 560 7.61 -23.70 -20.50
N ASN A 561 8.22 -24.89 -20.53
CA ASN A 561 7.64 -26.14 -21.00
C ASN A 561 7.53 -27.19 -19.87
N ASP A 562 7.47 -26.76 -18.60
CA ASP A 562 7.26 -27.69 -17.49
C ASP A 562 5.89 -28.37 -17.59
N TYR A 563 5.78 -29.59 -17.08
CA TYR A 563 4.52 -30.34 -17.10
C TYR A 563 3.51 -29.73 -16.11
N ASP A 564 3.98 -29.13 -15.02
CA ASP A 564 3.12 -28.44 -14.06
C ASP A 564 2.80 -27.03 -14.56
N HIS A 565 1.51 -26.70 -14.56
CA HIS A 565 1.01 -25.42 -15.08
C HIS A 565 1.36 -24.23 -14.18
N GLU A 566 1.49 -24.41 -12.87
CA GLU A 566 1.83 -23.34 -11.92
C GLU A 566 3.30 -22.95 -12.11
N ILE A 567 4.20 -23.94 -12.15
CA ILE A 567 5.63 -23.73 -12.43
C ILE A 567 5.81 -23.05 -13.79
N ARG A 568 5.12 -23.54 -14.83
CA ARG A 568 5.19 -22.95 -16.17
C ARG A 568 4.70 -21.51 -16.20
N ARG A 569 3.53 -21.23 -15.61
CA ARG A 569 2.94 -19.89 -15.53
C ARG A 569 3.87 -18.92 -14.83
N ASP A 570 4.36 -19.27 -13.64
CA ASP A 570 5.17 -18.38 -12.82
C ASP A 570 6.55 -18.14 -13.44
N ALA A 571 7.12 -19.16 -14.11
CA ALA A 571 8.34 -18.98 -14.89
C ALA A 571 8.16 -17.98 -16.04
N ILE A 572 7.07 -18.10 -16.79
CA ILE A 572 6.71 -17.15 -17.86
C ILE A 572 6.45 -15.75 -17.29
N ALA A 573 5.71 -15.65 -16.19
CA ALA A 573 5.41 -14.37 -15.55
C ALA A 573 6.68 -13.64 -15.09
N TYR A 574 7.64 -14.37 -14.52
CA TYR A 574 8.93 -13.80 -14.12
C TYR A 574 9.70 -13.28 -15.34
N LEU A 575 9.86 -14.10 -16.38
CA LEU A 575 10.54 -13.72 -17.63
C LEU A 575 9.87 -12.52 -18.32
N ALA A 576 8.53 -12.44 -18.30
CA ALA A 576 7.79 -11.31 -18.85
C ALA A 576 8.07 -10.02 -18.08
N LYS A 577 8.05 -10.06 -16.74
CA LYS A 577 8.38 -8.91 -15.88
C LYS A 577 9.85 -8.47 -16.00
N SER A 578 10.74 -9.37 -16.41
CA SER A 578 12.14 -9.09 -16.69
C SER A 578 12.41 -8.67 -18.14
N ASN A 579 11.37 -8.46 -18.97
CA ASN A 579 11.49 -8.12 -20.39
C ASN A 579 12.38 -9.09 -21.19
N ASP A 580 12.21 -10.40 -20.96
CA ASP A 580 13.02 -11.43 -21.62
C ASP A 580 12.66 -11.57 -23.12
N GLU A 581 13.59 -11.24 -24.02
CA GLU A 581 13.37 -11.30 -25.46
C GLU A 581 13.11 -12.72 -26.01
N PHE A 582 13.63 -13.75 -25.33
CA PHE A 582 13.41 -15.14 -25.74
C PHE A 582 11.94 -15.52 -25.48
N LEU A 583 11.39 -15.14 -24.33
CA LEU A 583 9.97 -15.31 -24.04
C LEU A 583 9.11 -14.54 -25.04
N GLN A 584 9.40 -13.25 -25.29
CA GLN A 584 8.62 -12.42 -26.24
C GLN A 584 8.47 -13.11 -27.60
N ARG A 585 9.59 -13.59 -28.18
CA ARG A 585 9.58 -14.34 -29.44
C ARG A 585 8.78 -15.64 -29.35
N THR A 586 8.94 -16.39 -28.25
CA THR A 586 8.24 -17.66 -28.04
C THR A 586 6.72 -17.46 -27.98
N LEU A 587 6.24 -16.44 -27.28
CA LEU A 587 4.81 -16.13 -27.18
C LEU A 587 4.24 -15.66 -28.52
N ILE A 588 4.97 -14.80 -29.25
CA ILE A 588 4.54 -14.34 -30.59
C ILE A 588 4.43 -15.53 -31.56
N ASN A 589 5.42 -16.42 -31.58
CA ASN A 589 5.37 -17.62 -32.43
C ASN A 589 4.18 -18.51 -32.08
N GLY A 590 3.92 -18.74 -30.80
CA GLY A 590 2.77 -19.53 -30.34
C GLY A 590 1.41 -18.93 -30.72
N LEU A 591 1.30 -17.60 -30.76
CA LEU A 591 0.09 -16.91 -31.23
C LEU A 591 -0.07 -16.96 -32.77
N GLN A 592 1.04 -17.09 -33.51
CA GLN A 592 1.02 -17.21 -34.96
C GLN A 592 0.81 -18.66 -35.43
N ASN A 593 1.36 -19.63 -34.70
CA ASN A 593 1.29 -21.06 -34.96
C ASN A 593 0.95 -21.82 -33.67
N HIS A 594 -0.25 -22.38 -33.61
CA HIS A 594 -0.75 -23.09 -32.41
C HIS A 594 0.10 -24.31 -32.03
N GLU A 595 0.79 -24.95 -32.99
CA GLU A 595 1.68 -26.08 -32.69
C GLU A 595 2.94 -25.66 -31.91
N GLU A 596 3.30 -24.37 -31.95
CA GLU A 596 4.43 -23.79 -31.22
C GLU A 596 4.01 -23.15 -29.89
N ALA A 597 2.72 -23.19 -29.54
CA ALA A 597 2.20 -22.53 -28.34
C ALA A 597 2.65 -23.25 -27.05
N VAL A 598 3.31 -22.49 -26.16
CA VAL A 598 3.74 -22.96 -24.83
C VAL A 598 2.69 -22.70 -23.73
N VAL A 599 1.72 -21.83 -24.00
CA VAL A 599 0.61 -21.45 -23.11
C VAL A 599 -0.66 -21.15 -23.90
N SER A 600 -1.77 -20.92 -23.20
CA SER A 600 -3.02 -20.48 -23.84
C SER A 600 -2.89 -19.10 -24.51
N GLU A 601 -3.78 -18.83 -25.47
CA GLU A 601 -3.85 -17.52 -26.15
C GLU A 601 -4.00 -16.37 -25.15
N GLU A 602 -4.88 -16.50 -24.15
CA GLU A 602 -5.06 -15.54 -23.06
C GLU A 602 -3.74 -15.23 -22.33
N MET A 603 -3.03 -16.26 -21.86
CA MET A 603 -1.75 -16.05 -21.18
C MET A 603 -0.71 -15.40 -22.08
N ALA A 604 -0.64 -15.82 -23.34
CA ALA A 604 0.32 -15.25 -24.28
C ALA A 604 0.04 -13.75 -24.51
N VAL A 605 -1.22 -13.36 -24.71
CA VAL A 605 -1.61 -11.95 -24.85
C VAL A 605 -1.28 -11.17 -23.57
N HIS A 606 -1.64 -11.68 -22.38
CA HIS A 606 -1.34 -11.04 -21.10
C HIS A 606 0.17 -10.76 -20.93
N PHE A 607 0.99 -11.79 -21.09
CA PHE A 607 2.42 -11.67 -20.80
C PHE A 607 3.20 -10.88 -21.86
N LEU A 608 2.72 -10.83 -23.10
CA LEU A 608 3.24 -9.88 -24.10
C LEU A 608 2.99 -8.42 -23.70
N GLY A 609 1.92 -8.15 -22.94
CA GLY A 609 1.62 -6.82 -22.45
C GLY A 609 2.69 -6.19 -21.56
N TYR A 610 3.59 -6.98 -20.94
CA TYR A 610 4.67 -6.44 -20.11
C TYR A 610 5.75 -5.69 -20.92
N ASP A 611 5.86 -5.97 -22.23
CA ASP A 611 6.79 -5.33 -23.16
C ASP A 611 6.11 -5.11 -24.52
N ILE A 612 5.02 -4.33 -24.52
CA ILE A 612 4.23 -4.06 -25.72
C ILE A 612 4.92 -3.03 -26.64
N HIS A 613 4.99 -3.35 -27.93
CA HIS A 613 5.57 -2.47 -28.95
C HIS A 613 4.80 -2.53 -30.27
N ALA A 614 5.01 -1.53 -31.15
CA ALA A 614 4.24 -1.36 -32.39
C ALA A 614 4.15 -2.60 -33.28
N GLY A 615 5.20 -3.45 -33.30
CA GLY A 615 5.21 -4.70 -34.08
C GLY A 615 4.15 -5.73 -33.67
N ILE A 616 3.59 -5.66 -32.46
CA ILE A 616 2.61 -6.63 -31.93
C ILE A 616 1.17 -6.20 -32.25
N TYR A 617 0.89 -4.92 -32.48
CA TYR A 617 -0.47 -4.42 -32.69
C TYR A 617 -1.24 -5.12 -33.83
N PRO A 618 -0.66 -5.41 -35.02
CA PRO A 618 -1.38 -6.15 -36.05
C PRO A 618 -1.86 -7.54 -35.59
N LEU A 619 -1.08 -8.21 -34.74
CA LEU A 619 -1.44 -9.51 -34.17
C LEU A 619 -2.59 -9.36 -33.16
N LEU A 620 -2.55 -8.36 -32.28
CA LEU A 620 -3.64 -8.07 -31.34
C LEU A 620 -4.94 -7.71 -32.07
N GLN A 621 -4.88 -6.85 -33.09
CA GLN A 621 -6.05 -6.53 -33.92
C GLN A 621 -6.64 -7.79 -34.59
N LYS A 622 -5.79 -8.74 -35.01
CA LYS A 622 -6.25 -10.02 -35.56
C LYS A 622 -6.97 -10.84 -34.49
N ILE A 623 -6.40 -10.96 -33.29
CA ILE A 623 -7.00 -11.69 -32.16
C ILE A 623 -8.40 -11.14 -31.83
N VAL A 624 -8.55 -9.81 -31.71
CA VAL A 624 -9.86 -9.17 -31.46
C VAL A 624 -10.91 -9.56 -32.52
N LYS A 625 -10.50 -9.65 -33.79
CA LYS A 625 -11.38 -9.95 -34.93
C LYS A 625 -11.71 -11.43 -35.10
N THR A 626 -10.79 -12.34 -34.74
CA THR A 626 -10.87 -13.74 -35.16
C THR A 626 -10.90 -14.74 -34.02
N SER A 627 -10.46 -14.37 -32.81
CA SER A 627 -10.47 -15.30 -31.69
C SER A 627 -11.90 -15.62 -31.26
N SER A 628 -12.12 -16.85 -30.82
CA SER A 628 -13.36 -17.27 -30.15
C SER A 628 -13.27 -17.15 -28.62
N ASN A 629 -12.14 -16.70 -28.08
CA ASN A 629 -11.92 -16.52 -26.65
C ASN A 629 -12.10 -15.04 -26.28
N ASP A 630 -13.20 -14.73 -25.61
CA ASP A 630 -13.53 -13.36 -25.23
C ASP A 630 -12.55 -12.75 -24.22
N ASN A 631 -11.88 -13.55 -23.37
CA ASN A 631 -10.82 -13.04 -22.50
C ASN A 631 -9.63 -12.53 -23.33
N SER A 632 -9.19 -13.34 -24.31
CA SER A 632 -8.10 -12.96 -25.21
C SER A 632 -8.44 -11.72 -26.04
N ARG A 633 -9.71 -11.59 -26.46
CA ARG A 633 -10.21 -10.40 -27.17
C ARG A 633 -10.26 -9.16 -26.27
N ALA A 634 -10.80 -9.29 -25.05
CA ALA A 634 -10.88 -8.21 -24.08
C ALA A 634 -9.48 -7.70 -23.70
N GLU A 635 -8.53 -8.59 -23.50
CA GLU A 635 -7.17 -8.24 -23.15
C GLU A 635 -6.40 -7.62 -24.32
N ALA A 636 -6.57 -8.15 -25.54
CA ALA A 636 -6.02 -7.55 -26.74
C ALA A 636 -6.56 -6.12 -26.96
N LEU A 637 -7.86 -5.86 -26.72
CA LEU A 637 -8.44 -4.52 -26.76
C LEU A 637 -7.80 -3.58 -25.73
N TYR A 638 -7.56 -4.08 -24.51
CA TYR A 638 -6.89 -3.31 -23.47
C TYR A 638 -5.48 -2.87 -23.90
N LEU A 639 -4.70 -3.79 -24.47
CA LEU A 639 -3.33 -3.53 -24.95
C LEU A 639 -3.28 -2.66 -26.22
N LEU A 640 -4.40 -2.56 -26.96
CA LEU A 640 -4.52 -1.71 -28.14
C LEU A 640 -4.78 -0.23 -27.82
N ALA A 641 -4.91 0.18 -26.56
CA ALA A 641 -5.12 1.60 -26.23
C ALA A 641 -3.99 2.51 -26.78
N GLY A 642 -2.75 1.99 -26.82
CA GLY A 642 -1.59 2.67 -27.41
C GLY A 642 -1.52 2.62 -28.95
N ASP A 643 -2.49 1.99 -29.62
CA ASP A 643 -2.56 1.89 -31.09
C ASP A 643 -3.68 2.79 -31.67
N PRO A 644 -3.35 4.01 -32.16
CA PRO A 644 -4.33 4.88 -32.80
C PRO A 644 -5.01 4.26 -34.03
N GLN A 645 -4.38 3.28 -34.70
CA GLN A 645 -4.96 2.63 -35.88
C GLN A 645 -6.09 1.67 -35.51
N ALA A 646 -6.19 1.25 -34.25
CA ALA A 646 -7.24 0.37 -33.75
C ALA A 646 -8.54 1.12 -33.39
N LYS A 647 -8.59 2.45 -33.51
CA LYS A 647 -9.76 3.29 -33.16
C LYS A 647 -11.09 2.78 -33.73
N GLU A 648 -11.15 2.50 -35.03
CA GLU A 648 -12.39 2.03 -35.68
C GLU A 648 -12.79 0.63 -35.21
N LEU A 649 -11.81 -0.23 -34.92
CA LEU A 649 -12.05 -1.55 -34.34
C LEU A 649 -12.68 -1.39 -32.95
N SER A 650 -12.08 -0.59 -32.08
CA SER A 650 -12.60 -0.36 -30.73
C SER A 650 -13.99 0.32 -30.74
N ARG A 651 -14.22 1.28 -31.65
CA ARG A 651 -15.55 1.89 -31.84
C ARG A 651 -16.60 0.86 -32.26
N SER A 652 -16.26 -0.02 -33.20
CA SER A 652 -17.17 -1.07 -33.67
C SER A 652 -17.52 -2.07 -32.57
N VAL A 653 -16.53 -2.52 -31.80
CA VAL A 653 -16.72 -3.50 -30.72
C VAL A 653 -17.54 -2.91 -29.58
N PHE A 654 -17.29 -1.67 -29.16
CA PHE A 654 -18.09 -1.04 -28.12
C PHE A 654 -19.57 -0.89 -28.52
N SER A 655 -19.82 -0.64 -29.82
CA SER A 655 -21.16 -0.41 -30.34
C SER A 655 -21.96 -1.69 -30.58
N ASP A 656 -21.33 -2.87 -30.61
CA ASP A 656 -22.03 -4.13 -30.78
C ASP A 656 -22.57 -4.65 -29.44
N ARG A 657 -23.90 -4.59 -29.28
CA ARG A 657 -24.58 -5.03 -28.06
C ARG A 657 -24.53 -6.54 -27.81
N LYS A 658 -24.05 -7.34 -28.76
CA LYS A 658 -23.86 -8.80 -28.60
C LYS A 658 -22.54 -9.13 -27.91
N GLU A 659 -21.61 -8.19 -27.87
CA GLU A 659 -20.31 -8.37 -27.23
C GLU A 659 -20.44 -8.48 -25.71
N LEU A 660 -19.57 -9.27 -25.10
CA LEU A 660 -19.53 -9.43 -23.65
C LEU A 660 -19.10 -8.14 -22.96
N PHE A 661 -19.48 -8.02 -21.69
CA PHE A 661 -19.23 -6.84 -20.87
C PHE A 661 -17.75 -6.41 -20.88
N ASP A 662 -16.80 -7.33 -20.60
CA ASP A 662 -15.37 -6.99 -20.52
C ASP A 662 -14.76 -6.61 -21.87
N VAL A 663 -15.23 -7.23 -22.96
CA VAL A 663 -14.84 -6.87 -24.34
C VAL A 663 -15.27 -5.44 -24.64
N ARG A 664 -16.53 -5.08 -24.36
CA ARG A 664 -17.03 -3.72 -24.57
C ARG A 664 -16.35 -2.71 -23.63
N LYS A 665 -16.19 -3.04 -22.34
CA LYS A 665 -15.50 -2.22 -21.34
C LYS A 665 -14.08 -1.86 -21.78
N ASN A 666 -13.26 -2.86 -22.12
CA ASN A 666 -11.88 -2.64 -22.52
C ASN A 666 -11.79 -1.89 -23.85
N SER A 667 -12.78 -2.07 -24.74
CA SER A 667 -12.91 -1.26 -25.95
C SER A 667 -13.15 0.22 -25.65
N LEU A 668 -14.02 0.53 -24.68
CA LEU A 668 -14.27 1.91 -24.23
C LEU A 668 -13.03 2.56 -23.60
N LEU A 669 -12.33 1.80 -22.75
CA LEU A 669 -11.09 2.25 -22.12
C LEU A 669 -9.99 2.50 -23.17
N ALA A 670 -9.88 1.65 -24.18
CA ALA A 670 -8.94 1.84 -25.28
C ALA A 670 -9.27 3.12 -26.10
N LEU A 671 -10.55 3.34 -26.41
CA LEU A 671 -10.99 4.55 -27.12
C LEU A 671 -10.63 5.83 -26.41
N LYS A 672 -10.64 5.86 -25.07
CA LYS A 672 -10.24 7.03 -24.28
C LYS A 672 -8.83 7.53 -24.66
N GLN A 673 -7.92 6.63 -25.01
CA GLN A 673 -6.56 6.98 -25.45
C GLN A 673 -6.46 7.19 -26.98
N GLN A 674 -7.12 6.32 -27.75
CA GLN A 674 -7.06 6.35 -29.22
C GLN A 674 -7.80 7.57 -29.82
N SER A 675 -8.91 7.98 -29.21
CA SER A 675 -9.80 9.05 -29.66
C SER A 675 -10.72 9.53 -28.52
N PRO A 676 -10.28 10.54 -27.75
CA PRO A 676 -11.08 11.12 -26.67
C PRO A 676 -12.47 11.62 -27.11
N GLU A 677 -12.59 12.11 -28.35
CA GLU A 677 -13.87 12.56 -28.92
C GLU A 677 -14.86 11.40 -29.11
N ASP A 678 -14.41 10.30 -29.73
CA ASP A 678 -15.24 9.09 -29.92
C ASP A 678 -15.63 8.48 -28.56
N PHE A 679 -14.71 8.48 -27.59
CA PHE A 679 -14.98 8.04 -26.22
C PHE A 679 -16.10 8.85 -25.57
N LEU A 680 -16.01 10.18 -25.59
CA LEU A 680 -17.01 11.05 -24.96
C LEU A 680 -18.39 10.85 -25.59
N GLU A 681 -18.47 10.85 -26.93
CA GLU A 681 -19.72 10.62 -27.67
C GLU A 681 -20.38 9.30 -27.29
N LEU A 682 -19.62 8.19 -27.37
CA LEU A 682 -20.14 6.85 -27.15
C LEU A 682 -20.51 6.59 -25.69
N ALA A 683 -19.69 7.04 -24.75
CA ALA A 683 -19.97 6.86 -23.33
C ALA A 683 -21.23 7.63 -22.91
N GLN A 684 -21.36 8.90 -23.32
CA GLN A 684 -22.55 9.70 -23.01
C GLN A 684 -23.80 9.07 -23.63
N LYS A 685 -23.71 8.63 -24.90
CA LYS A 685 -24.80 7.94 -25.58
C LYS A 685 -25.20 6.68 -24.83
N ALA A 686 -24.24 5.84 -24.43
CA ALA A 686 -24.50 4.61 -23.68
C ALA A 686 -25.23 4.91 -22.36
N VAL A 687 -24.80 5.91 -21.59
CA VAL A 687 -25.45 6.27 -20.31
C VAL A 687 -26.94 6.61 -20.49
N LEU A 688 -27.27 7.37 -21.54
CA LEU A 688 -28.63 7.84 -21.81
C LEU A 688 -29.52 6.80 -22.53
N ASP A 689 -28.94 5.72 -23.04
CA ASP A 689 -29.64 4.69 -23.79
C ASP A 689 -30.40 3.74 -22.85
N GLY A 690 -31.73 3.88 -22.80
CA GLY A 690 -32.60 3.05 -21.97
C GLY A 690 -32.62 1.57 -22.35
N ASP A 691 -32.24 1.23 -23.59
CA ASP A 691 -32.18 -0.15 -24.08
C ASP A 691 -30.78 -0.78 -23.92
N GLU A 692 -29.83 -0.03 -23.36
CA GLU A 692 -28.48 -0.51 -23.06
C GLU A 692 -28.41 -1.24 -21.71
N SER A 693 -27.50 -2.21 -21.60
CA SER A 693 -27.26 -2.97 -20.38
C SER A 693 -26.88 -2.06 -19.21
N GLU A 694 -27.50 -2.26 -18.04
CA GLU A 694 -27.25 -1.46 -16.83
C GLU A 694 -25.76 -1.38 -16.48
N ASN A 695 -25.03 -2.48 -16.62
CA ASN A 695 -23.58 -2.53 -16.37
C ASN A 695 -22.80 -1.67 -17.37
N ILE A 696 -23.17 -1.68 -18.65
CA ILE A 696 -22.52 -0.86 -19.69
C ILE A 696 -22.82 0.63 -19.47
N ARG A 697 -24.05 0.97 -19.06
CA ARG A 697 -24.41 2.34 -18.70
C ARG A 697 -23.61 2.82 -17.48
N ALA A 698 -23.56 2.01 -16.42
CA ALA A 698 -22.84 2.34 -15.19
C ALA A 698 -21.32 2.47 -15.41
N ILE A 699 -20.68 1.52 -16.12
CA ILE A 699 -19.24 1.64 -16.41
C ILE A 699 -18.94 2.84 -17.32
N SER A 700 -19.81 3.14 -18.30
CA SER A 700 -19.63 4.31 -19.16
C SER A 700 -19.67 5.60 -18.35
N PHE A 701 -20.62 5.72 -17.41
CA PHE A 701 -20.67 6.87 -16.51
C PHE A 701 -19.45 6.93 -15.59
N ASN A 702 -19.02 5.79 -15.03
CA ASN A 702 -17.87 5.73 -14.13
C ASN A 702 -16.56 6.16 -14.84
N VAL A 703 -16.33 5.71 -16.08
CA VAL A 703 -15.14 6.12 -16.85
C VAL A 703 -15.22 7.61 -17.22
N LEU A 704 -16.42 8.13 -17.54
CA LEU A 704 -16.66 9.56 -17.79
C LEU A 704 -16.38 10.43 -16.56
N SER A 705 -16.92 10.06 -15.40
CA SER A 705 -16.79 10.85 -14.18
C SER A 705 -15.33 11.04 -13.78
N HIS A 706 -14.52 9.98 -13.87
CA HIS A 706 -13.08 10.04 -13.63
C HIS A 706 -12.33 10.84 -14.69
N HIS A 707 -12.73 10.76 -15.96
CA HIS A 707 -12.17 11.62 -17.01
C HIS A 707 -12.43 13.11 -16.71
N TRP A 708 -13.62 13.45 -16.23
CA TRP A 708 -13.95 14.83 -15.85
C TRP A 708 -13.26 15.29 -14.58
N ALA A 709 -13.10 14.42 -13.58
CA ALA A 709 -12.40 14.73 -12.34
C ALA A 709 -10.97 15.25 -12.60
N VAL A 710 -10.29 14.69 -13.61
CA VAL A 710 -8.94 15.12 -13.99
C VAL A 710 -8.95 16.27 -15.02
N SER A 711 -9.81 16.21 -16.04
CA SER A 711 -9.83 17.24 -17.09
C SER A 711 -10.46 18.57 -16.65
N GLY A 712 -11.25 18.56 -15.56
CA GLY A 712 -11.96 19.73 -15.03
C GLY A 712 -13.09 20.24 -15.92
N LYS A 713 -13.59 19.44 -16.87
CA LYS A 713 -14.55 19.87 -17.89
C LYS A 713 -15.71 18.87 -18.07
N PRO A 714 -16.64 18.78 -17.13
CA PRO A 714 -17.86 18.01 -17.34
C PRO A 714 -18.76 18.65 -18.41
N ASP A 715 -19.53 17.82 -19.11
CA ASP A 715 -20.61 18.29 -19.98
C ASP A 715 -21.85 18.58 -19.12
N GLU A 716 -22.07 19.85 -18.77
CA GLU A 716 -23.18 20.25 -17.91
C GLU A 716 -24.56 19.91 -18.49
N LYS A 717 -24.73 19.94 -19.82
CA LYS A 717 -26.02 19.57 -20.43
C LYS A 717 -26.33 18.09 -20.23
N PHE A 718 -25.32 17.25 -20.41
CA PHE A 718 -25.42 15.83 -20.11
C PHE A 718 -25.71 15.60 -18.62
N LEU A 719 -25.00 16.29 -17.72
CA LEU A 719 -25.23 16.15 -16.28
C LEU A 719 -26.63 16.58 -15.85
N ASP A 720 -27.16 17.67 -16.39
CA ASP A 720 -28.53 18.13 -16.10
C ASP A 720 -29.57 17.09 -16.54
N GLN A 721 -29.35 16.45 -17.70
CA GLN A 721 -30.20 15.36 -18.17
C GLN A 721 -30.14 14.15 -17.24
N VAL A 722 -28.93 13.70 -16.88
CA VAL A 722 -28.73 12.55 -15.99
C VAL A 722 -29.29 12.81 -14.59
N LYS A 723 -29.13 14.02 -14.05
CA LYS A 723 -29.75 14.44 -12.77
C LYS A 723 -31.26 14.35 -12.80
N LYS A 724 -31.88 14.78 -13.91
CA LYS A 724 -33.34 14.71 -14.10
C LYS A 724 -33.83 13.26 -14.14
N ASP A 725 -33.05 12.37 -14.75
CA ASP A 725 -33.42 10.96 -14.90
C ASP A 725 -33.12 10.13 -13.64
N LEU A 726 -32.22 10.61 -12.76
CA LEU A 726 -31.71 9.92 -11.58
C LEU A 726 -32.75 9.13 -10.75
N PRO A 727 -33.96 9.66 -10.45
CA PRO A 727 -34.96 8.92 -9.68
C PRO A 727 -35.46 7.62 -10.35
N ASN A 728 -35.28 7.50 -11.67
CA ASN A 728 -35.76 6.38 -12.48
C ASN A 728 -34.60 5.51 -13.03
N LEU A 729 -33.35 5.79 -12.64
CA LEU A 729 -32.19 5.05 -13.12
C LEU A 729 -31.99 3.74 -12.34
N PRO A 730 -31.38 2.71 -12.96
CA PRO A 730 -30.92 1.51 -12.28
C PRO A 730 -30.02 1.85 -11.09
N LYS A 731 -30.04 0.99 -10.07
CA LYS A 731 -29.38 1.23 -8.78
C LYS A 731 -27.89 1.53 -8.93
N GLU A 732 -27.18 0.74 -9.73
CA GLU A 732 -25.73 0.83 -9.93
C GLU A 732 -25.37 2.15 -10.61
N LEU A 733 -26.08 2.50 -11.68
CA LEU A 733 -25.88 3.76 -12.39
C LEU A 733 -26.22 4.96 -11.49
N ALA A 734 -27.36 4.89 -10.79
CA ALA A 734 -27.78 5.94 -9.86
C ALA A 734 -26.75 6.15 -8.74
N ALA A 735 -26.21 5.08 -8.17
CA ALA A 735 -25.17 5.15 -7.14
C ALA A 735 -23.90 5.84 -7.66
N GLY A 736 -23.44 5.49 -8.87
CA GLY A 736 -22.28 6.12 -9.49
C GLY A 736 -22.49 7.62 -9.73
N ILE A 737 -23.68 8.01 -10.21
CA ILE A 737 -24.05 9.42 -10.43
C ILE A 737 -24.12 10.19 -9.12
N THR A 738 -24.83 9.67 -8.12
CA THR A 738 -24.95 10.33 -6.81
C THR A 738 -23.58 10.57 -6.19
N SER A 739 -22.72 9.56 -6.18
CA SER A 739 -21.36 9.69 -5.64
C SER A 739 -20.54 10.76 -6.36
N PHE A 740 -20.63 10.83 -7.70
CA PHE A 740 -19.95 11.89 -8.46
C PHE A 740 -20.47 13.29 -8.11
N LEU A 741 -21.79 13.45 -7.95
CA LEU A 741 -22.40 14.75 -7.63
C LEU A 741 -22.05 15.20 -6.21
N GLU A 742 -22.10 14.31 -5.23
CA GLU A 742 -21.73 14.60 -3.84
C GLU A 742 -20.26 15.02 -3.74
N ASN A 743 -19.35 14.31 -4.40
CA ASN A 743 -17.92 14.65 -4.42
C ASN A 743 -17.65 16.00 -5.11
N ARG A 744 -18.49 16.41 -6.07
CA ARG A 744 -18.37 17.72 -6.73
C ARG A 744 -18.84 18.86 -5.81
N ASP A 745 -19.90 18.62 -5.05
CA ASP A 745 -20.48 19.62 -4.14
C ASP A 745 -19.68 19.75 -2.82
N GLU A 746 -18.87 18.73 -2.45
CA GLU A 746 -17.89 18.78 -1.35
C GLU A 746 -16.62 19.61 -1.65
N GLU A 747 -16.46 20.19 -2.85
CA GLU A 747 -15.47 21.24 -3.16
C GLU A 747 -16.07 22.67 -3.02
N PRO A 748 -16.41 23.19 -1.82
CA PRO A 748 -16.57 24.64 -1.69
C PRO A 748 -15.17 25.28 -1.64
N GLU A 749 -14.88 26.05 -2.69
CA GLU A 749 -13.71 26.95 -2.89
C GLU A 749 -12.40 26.28 -3.36
N ARG A 750 -12.22 26.21 -4.69
CA ARG A 750 -10.90 26.35 -5.35
C ARG A 750 -10.52 27.82 -5.46
#